data_AF-A0A6J0NXL2-F1
#
_entry.id   AF-A0A6J0NXL2-F1
#
_cell.length_a   1.000
_cell.length_b   1.000
_cell.length_c   1.000
_cell.angle_alpha   90.00
_cell.angle_beta   90.00
_cell.angle_gamma   90.00
#
_symmetry.space_group_name_H-M   'P 1'
#
loop_
_entity.id
_entity.type
_entity.pdbx_description
1 polymer ?
#
loop_
_entity_poly.entity_id
_entity_poly.type
_entity_poly.pdbx_seq_one_letter_code
_entity_poly.pdbx_strand_id
1 'polypeptide(L)'
;MSKEQSCVLKAWEVTMRKTQQAKKRANSIFGTVPVALQTDDDATTTTEENDDESSTNTSSVGELYHEERVLPNGDYYTGQWYDSFPHGHGKYLWTDGCMYIGEWYNGKTMGKGRFGWPSGATYEGEFKSGYMDGNGTYTGPSGDTYKGQWVMNLKHGHGIKSFANGDVYDGEWRRGLQEAQGKYRWRDGSYYIGEWKNGTICGKGTFVWSTDGSRYDGFWDDGFPSGNGTFKWDDGSFYVGHWSKDPEEMNGTYYPSGNEGALEWDPIEVFDNLSEYKICSGERVPVLPSQKKLSVWNSSKRVEKPRRISVDGRVSVGLDRAFEKMNMWGSESGEGAADIDSTTRRDLDAEIMRLEAEGLIQSLRPCPVPMRLPKAGKKQGETISKGHRNYELMLNLQLGIRHAVGKQAQVVSLDLKHSAFDPKEKVWTRFPPEGTKHTPPHQSSEFKWKDYCPLVFRSLRKLFKVDPADYMLSICGNDALRELSSPGKSGSFFYLTNDDRYMIKTMKKSETKVFLRMLAAYYNHVRAFENTLVIRFYGLHCVKLSTGTIQKKVRFVIMGNLFCSEFSIHRRFDLKGSSLGRTTDKPESEINSNTILKDLDLNFIFRLQKAWFQEFIRQVDKDCEFLEQERIMDYSLLVGIHFREASVAGELIPSGARTPIGESEDDSAPRLSRVDVDQLLSDPTRWASIRLGGNMPARAERTMRRSGCEFQLIGEPTGEYYEVVMIFGIIDILQDYDISKKLEHAYKSIQYDPTSISAVDPRLYSRRFRDFIFKVFTEDD
;
A
#
# COMPACT_ATOMS: atom_id res chain seq x y z
N MET A 1 39.89 -36.76 -20.98
CA MET A 1 38.90 -36.25 -20.00
C MET A 1 38.77 -34.74 -20.17
N SER A 2 37.58 -34.16 -20.02
CA SER A 2 37.33 -32.73 -20.33
C SER A 2 37.87 -31.80 -19.23
N LYS A 3 38.30 -30.59 -19.62
CA LYS A 3 38.68 -29.51 -18.67
C LYS A 3 37.53 -29.14 -17.71
N GLU A 4 36.28 -29.39 -18.11
CA GLU A 4 35.10 -29.13 -17.28
C GLU A 4 35.04 -30.00 -16.01
N GLN A 5 35.47 -31.27 -16.08
CA GLN A 5 35.45 -32.18 -14.94
C GLN A 5 36.39 -31.70 -13.82
N SER A 6 37.55 -31.14 -14.17
CA SER A 6 38.48 -30.53 -13.20
C SER A 6 37.92 -29.26 -12.54
N CYS A 7 37.04 -28.53 -13.24
CA CYS A 7 36.40 -27.34 -12.69
C CYS A 7 35.27 -27.69 -11.69
N VAL A 8 34.55 -28.80 -11.91
CA VAL A 8 33.53 -29.30 -10.97
C VAL A 8 34.16 -29.79 -9.67
N LEU A 9 35.22 -30.60 -9.73
CA LEU A 9 35.94 -31.08 -8.53
C LEU A 9 36.40 -29.93 -7.63
N LYS A 10 37.03 -28.89 -8.22
CA LYS A 10 37.48 -27.70 -7.47
C LYS A 10 36.35 -26.82 -6.93
N ALA A 11 35.13 -26.93 -7.48
CA ALA A 11 33.96 -26.29 -6.89
C ALA A 11 33.48 -27.06 -5.64
N TRP A 12 33.51 -28.40 -5.70
CA TRP A 12 33.07 -29.28 -4.61
C TRP A 12 33.98 -29.20 -3.37
N GLU A 13 35.30 -29.20 -3.56
CA GLU A 13 36.29 -28.95 -2.48
C GLU A 13 36.05 -27.63 -1.74
N VAL A 14 35.54 -26.61 -2.44
CA VAL A 14 35.23 -25.29 -1.86
C VAL A 14 33.91 -25.28 -1.10
N THR A 15 32.92 -26.09 -1.49
CA THR A 15 31.68 -26.24 -0.72
C THR A 15 31.93 -27.01 0.58
N MET A 16 32.63 -28.16 0.51
CA MET A 16 33.02 -28.97 1.68
C MET A 16 33.73 -28.14 2.77
N ARG A 17 34.67 -27.28 2.37
CA ARG A 17 35.39 -26.38 3.30
C ARG A 17 34.46 -25.35 3.95
N LYS A 18 33.41 -24.90 3.26
CA LYS A 18 32.41 -23.97 3.83
C LYS A 18 31.53 -24.67 4.86
N THR A 19 31.05 -25.90 4.64
CA THR A 19 30.20 -26.57 5.63
C THR A 19 30.98 -26.89 6.91
N GLN A 20 32.24 -27.33 6.81
CA GLN A 20 33.08 -27.53 8.01
C GLN A 20 33.26 -26.22 8.80
N GLN A 21 33.36 -25.07 8.11
CA GLN A 21 33.44 -23.76 8.75
C GLN A 21 32.11 -23.34 9.40
N ALA A 22 30.97 -23.66 8.78
CA ALA A 22 29.63 -23.44 9.34
C ALA A 22 29.38 -24.33 10.57
N LYS A 23 29.70 -25.63 10.50
CA LYS A 23 29.55 -26.60 11.61
C LYS A 23 30.42 -26.20 12.81
N LYS A 24 31.66 -25.74 12.59
CA LYS A 24 32.48 -25.13 13.65
C LYS A 24 31.86 -23.85 14.23
N ARG A 25 31.21 -23.02 13.41
CA ARG A 25 30.58 -21.77 13.87
C ARG A 25 29.32 -22.04 14.71
N ALA A 26 28.53 -23.05 14.37
CA ALA A 26 27.40 -23.51 15.19
C ALA A 26 27.87 -24.03 16.55
N ASN A 27 28.84 -24.96 16.58
CA ASN A 27 29.39 -25.51 17.83
C ASN A 27 30.11 -24.44 18.70
N SER A 28 30.57 -23.34 18.10
CA SER A 28 31.15 -22.19 18.82
C SER A 28 30.12 -21.20 19.38
N ILE A 29 28.85 -21.31 18.97
CA ILE A 29 27.74 -20.45 19.44
C ILE A 29 26.88 -21.20 20.47
N PHE A 30 26.68 -22.50 20.28
CA PHE A 30 25.91 -23.34 21.20
C PHE A 30 26.81 -24.01 22.25
N GLY A 31 27.28 -23.22 23.21
CA GLY A 31 27.89 -23.75 24.43
C GLY A 31 26.93 -24.69 25.17
N THR A 32 27.44 -25.82 25.66
CA THR A 32 26.63 -26.88 26.27
C THR A 32 26.03 -26.47 27.60
N VAL A 33 24.70 -26.52 27.70
CA VAL A 33 23.96 -26.57 28.97
C VAL A 33 23.16 -27.88 28.96
N PRO A 34 23.38 -28.81 29.90
CA PRO A 34 22.56 -30.02 29.98
C PRO A 34 21.18 -29.68 30.53
N VAL A 35 20.13 -30.11 29.84
CA VAL A 35 18.79 -30.19 30.43
C VAL A 35 18.73 -31.51 31.19
N ALA A 36 18.57 -31.44 32.52
CA ALA A 36 18.34 -32.63 33.33
C ALA A 36 16.91 -33.15 33.07
N LEU A 37 16.78 -34.40 32.63
CA LEU A 37 15.53 -35.12 32.80
C LEU A 37 15.44 -35.59 34.26
N GLN A 38 14.25 -35.47 34.84
CA GLN A 38 13.89 -36.26 36.02
C GLN A 38 13.56 -37.68 35.56
N THR A 39 14.16 -38.67 36.21
CA THR A 39 13.86 -40.08 36.05
C THR A 39 12.75 -40.49 37.01
N ASP A 40 11.64 -40.96 36.48
CA ASP A 40 10.75 -41.90 37.18
C ASP A 40 10.87 -43.24 36.42
N ASP A 41 11.79 -44.09 36.86
CA ASP A 41 11.93 -45.48 36.39
C ASP A 41 11.01 -46.40 37.20
N ASP A 42 10.34 -47.36 36.55
CA ASP A 42 9.90 -48.58 37.26
C ASP A 42 9.75 -49.82 36.34
N ALA A 43 9.93 -51.00 36.94
CA ALA A 43 9.42 -52.32 36.53
C ALA A 43 9.82 -52.97 35.16
N THR A 44 11.09 -53.38 35.03
CA THR A 44 11.54 -54.80 34.85
C THR A 44 10.87 -55.82 33.88
N THR A 45 11.75 -56.54 33.13
CA THR A 45 11.84 -58.04 33.01
C THR A 45 11.46 -58.81 31.70
N THR A 46 12.53 -59.16 30.94
CA THR A 46 12.92 -60.45 30.29
C THR A 46 12.36 -61.02 28.96
N THR A 47 13.26 -61.82 28.35
CA THR A 47 13.11 -63.04 27.50
C THR A 47 12.86 -62.95 25.97
N GLU A 48 13.97 -63.11 25.23
CA GLU A 48 14.30 -64.22 24.30
C GLU A 48 13.56 -64.43 22.95
N GLU A 49 14.37 -64.36 21.88
CA GLU A 49 14.47 -65.24 20.68
C GLU A 49 13.18 -65.70 19.94
N ASN A 50 13.06 -65.32 18.65
CA ASN A 50 13.56 -66.13 17.51
C ASN A 50 13.32 -65.43 16.15
N ASP A 51 13.99 -65.92 15.09
CA ASP A 51 13.84 -65.46 13.70
C ASP A 51 12.58 -66.02 13.02
N ASP A 52 12.00 -65.29 12.04
CA ASP A 52 11.92 -65.75 10.64
C ASP A 52 11.43 -64.64 9.66
N GLU A 53 11.63 -64.83 8.35
CA GLU A 53 11.23 -63.87 7.31
C GLU A 53 9.72 -63.89 6.96
N SER A 54 9.10 -62.71 6.78
CA SER A 54 8.06 -62.55 5.74
C SER A 54 7.91 -61.09 5.25
N SER A 55 7.61 -60.92 3.97
CA SER A 55 7.60 -59.63 3.29
C SER A 55 6.20 -58.99 3.20
N THR A 56 5.85 -58.11 4.15
CA THR A 56 4.81 -57.08 3.94
C THR A 56 5.21 -55.73 4.51
N ASN A 57 6.11 -55.06 3.80
CA ASN A 57 5.92 -53.67 3.36
C ASN A 57 4.71 -52.95 4.00
N THR A 58 4.91 -51.93 4.84
CA THR A 58 3.80 -51.02 5.17
C THR A 58 4.32 -49.59 5.22
N SER A 59 3.67 -48.68 4.49
CA SER A 59 3.99 -47.25 4.55
C SER A 59 3.69 -46.70 5.95
N SER A 60 4.72 -46.46 6.76
CA SER A 60 4.57 -45.83 8.08
C SER A 60 4.04 -44.41 7.92
N VAL A 61 2.89 -44.16 8.55
CA VAL A 61 2.32 -42.82 8.73
C VAL A 61 3.16 -42.08 9.78
N GLY A 62 3.32 -40.76 9.65
CA GLY A 62 4.36 -39.99 10.32
C GLY A 62 4.52 -40.23 11.83
N GLU A 63 5.70 -40.69 12.23
CA GLU A 63 6.16 -40.69 13.62
C GLU A 63 6.97 -39.43 13.94
N LEU A 64 7.03 -39.07 15.23
CA LEU A 64 7.85 -37.96 15.73
C LEU A 64 9.30 -38.42 15.96
N TYR A 65 10.23 -37.98 15.12
CA TYR A 65 11.66 -38.28 15.26
C TYR A 65 12.48 -37.02 15.55
N HIS A 66 13.70 -37.17 16.08
CA HIS A 66 14.62 -36.05 16.34
C HIS A 66 15.84 -36.14 15.41
N GLU A 67 16.18 -35.04 14.71
CA GLU A 67 17.31 -35.04 13.77
C GLU A 67 17.99 -33.67 13.64
N GLU A 68 19.33 -33.69 13.63
CA GLU A 68 20.18 -32.56 13.25
C GLU A 68 20.42 -32.54 11.73
N ARG A 69 19.68 -31.72 11.00
CA ARG A 69 19.69 -31.65 9.53
C ARG A 69 20.29 -30.34 9.06
N VAL A 70 21.46 -30.41 8.40
CA VAL A 70 21.90 -29.35 7.48
C VAL A 70 21.00 -29.47 6.26
N LEU A 71 20.04 -28.56 6.16
CA LEU A 71 19.08 -28.55 5.07
C LEU A 71 19.78 -28.10 3.77
N PRO A 72 19.20 -28.30 2.57
CA PRO A 72 19.86 -27.98 1.30
C PRO A 72 20.17 -26.49 1.05
N ASN A 73 20.12 -25.64 2.08
CA ASN A 73 20.56 -24.26 2.18
C ASN A 73 21.99 -24.13 2.67
N GLY A 74 22.42 -25.04 3.55
CA GLY A 74 23.35 -24.66 4.61
C GLY A 74 22.67 -23.90 5.76
N ASP A 75 21.33 -23.80 5.78
CA ASP A 75 20.59 -23.53 7.03
C ASP A 75 20.59 -24.83 7.81
N TYR A 76 20.47 -24.70 9.12
CA TYR A 76 20.63 -25.81 10.05
C TYR A 76 19.43 -25.91 10.96
N TYR A 77 18.86 -27.11 11.08
CA TYR A 77 17.84 -27.40 12.08
C TYR A 77 18.30 -28.54 12.99
N THR A 78 17.98 -28.45 14.28
CA THR A 78 18.16 -29.52 15.27
C THR A 78 16.94 -29.51 16.18
N GLY A 79 16.19 -30.61 16.21
CA GLY A 79 14.86 -30.64 16.83
C GLY A 79 14.02 -31.82 16.36
N GLN A 80 12.75 -31.80 16.77
CA GLN A 80 11.79 -32.83 16.40
C GLN A 80 11.19 -32.58 15.00
N TRP A 81 10.80 -33.65 14.32
CA TRP A 81 10.26 -33.65 12.96
C TRP A 81 8.99 -34.50 12.89
N TYR A 82 8.05 -34.08 12.05
CA TYR A 82 6.82 -34.80 11.72
C TYR A 82 6.51 -34.59 10.23
N ASP A 83 6.23 -35.65 9.47
CA ASP A 83 6.00 -35.60 8.00
C ASP A 83 7.03 -34.77 7.22
N SER A 84 8.31 -34.83 7.63
CA SER A 84 9.42 -34.02 7.10
C SER A 84 9.33 -32.50 7.33
N PHE A 85 8.45 -32.04 8.22
CA PHE A 85 8.41 -30.67 8.73
C PHE A 85 8.94 -30.57 10.17
N PRO A 86 9.59 -29.45 10.56
CA PRO A 86 9.87 -29.15 11.96
C PRO A 86 8.60 -29.15 12.84
N HIS A 87 8.69 -29.84 13.97
CA HIS A 87 7.60 -30.03 14.93
C HIS A 87 8.19 -30.02 16.36
N GLY A 88 7.35 -29.92 17.40
CA GLY A 88 7.80 -30.01 18.79
C GLY A 88 8.86 -28.95 19.12
N HIS A 89 9.90 -29.30 19.86
CA HIS A 89 10.98 -28.38 20.20
C HIS A 89 12.15 -28.46 19.21
N GLY A 90 12.66 -27.31 18.78
CA GLY A 90 13.82 -27.26 17.89
C GLY A 90 14.45 -25.89 17.69
N LYS A 91 15.70 -25.91 17.22
CA LYS A 91 16.53 -24.74 16.90
C LYS A 91 16.73 -24.70 15.39
N TYR A 92 16.48 -23.54 14.78
CA TYR A 92 16.72 -23.28 13.36
C TYR A 92 17.70 -22.10 13.23
N LEU A 93 18.72 -22.25 12.37
CA LEU A 93 19.72 -21.22 12.06
C LEU A 93 19.70 -20.97 10.54
N TRP A 94 19.30 -19.77 10.13
CA TRP A 94 19.28 -19.33 8.73
C TRP A 94 20.70 -18.97 8.26
N THR A 95 20.99 -19.17 6.97
CA THR A 95 22.25 -18.81 6.31
C THR A 95 22.60 -17.33 6.38
N ASP A 96 21.60 -16.45 6.55
CA ASP A 96 21.79 -15.01 6.81
C ASP A 96 22.19 -14.68 8.26
N GLY A 97 22.23 -15.68 9.14
CA GLY A 97 22.65 -15.58 10.54
C GLY A 97 21.51 -15.31 11.53
N CYS A 98 20.26 -15.18 11.08
CA CYS A 98 19.12 -15.21 12.01
C CYS A 98 18.97 -16.61 12.64
N MET A 99 18.40 -16.68 13.84
CA MET A 99 18.10 -17.94 14.52
C MET A 99 16.72 -17.94 15.19
N TYR A 100 16.15 -19.12 15.37
CA TYR A 100 15.00 -19.38 16.24
C TYR A 100 15.29 -20.58 17.14
N ILE A 101 14.83 -20.54 18.38
CA ILE A 101 14.90 -21.63 19.37
C ILE A 101 13.54 -21.68 20.06
N GLY A 102 12.78 -22.76 19.95
CA GLY A 102 11.47 -22.85 20.57
C GLY A 102 10.57 -23.95 20.00
N GLU A 103 9.27 -23.76 20.18
CA GLU A 103 8.22 -24.67 19.73
C GLU A 103 7.87 -24.52 18.23
N TRP A 104 7.51 -25.63 17.61
CA TRP A 104 7.19 -25.77 16.19
C TRP A 104 5.94 -26.62 16.00
N TYR A 105 5.14 -26.27 15.00
CA TYR A 105 4.02 -27.08 14.56
C TYR A 105 3.94 -27.06 13.02
N ASN A 106 4.12 -28.23 12.40
CA ASN A 106 4.08 -28.45 10.95
C ASN A 106 4.82 -27.37 10.14
N GLY A 107 6.08 -27.12 10.49
CA GLY A 107 6.96 -26.21 9.76
C GLY A 107 6.70 -24.73 9.99
N LYS A 108 6.04 -24.37 11.11
CA LYS A 108 5.85 -22.99 11.56
C LYS A 108 6.24 -22.87 13.03
N THR A 109 6.80 -21.73 13.43
CA THR A 109 7.01 -21.45 14.86
C THR A 109 5.67 -21.25 15.55
N MET A 110 5.56 -21.77 16.77
CA MET A 110 4.36 -21.77 17.61
C MET A 110 4.81 -21.62 19.07
N GLY A 111 3.88 -21.54 20.03
CA GLY A 111 4.18 -21.68 21.45
C GLY A 111 5.20 -20.68 21.95
N LYS A 112 6.10 -21.09 22.85
CA LYS A 112 7.20 -20.24 23.34
C LYS A 112 8.44 -20.41 22.47
N GLY A 113 9.14 -19.31 22.25
CA GLY A 113 10.42 -19.34 21.57
C GLY A 113 11.22 -18.05 21.66
N ARG A 114 12.38 -18.09 21.02
CA ARG A 114 13.38 -17.02 21.01
C ARG A 114 13.94 -16.86 19.61
N PHE A 115 13.69 -15.70 18.99
CA PHE A 115 14.26 -15.32 17.70
C PHE A 115 15.46 -14.38 17.92
N GLY A 116 16.53 -14.58 17.15
CA GLY A 116 17.74 -13.75 17.20
C GLY A 116 18.14 -13.26 15.82
N TRP A 117 18.60 -12.01 15.74
CA TRP A 117 19.06 -11.36 14.51
C TRP A 117 20.60 -11.23 14.47
N PRO A 118 21.22 -11.19 13.27
CA PRO A 118 22.65 -10.94 13.10
C PRO A 118 23.17 -9.63 13.71
N SER A 119 22.27 -8.68 13.97
CA SER A 119 22.56 -7.39 14.62
C SER A 119 22.74 -7.50 16.15
N GLY A 120 22.52 -8.69 16.74
CA GLY A 120 22.48 -8.89 18.19
C GLY A 120 21.11 -8.63 18.83
N ALA A 121 20.14 -8.10 18.08
CA ALA A 121 18.76 -7.98 18.54
C ALA A 121 18.13 -9.37 18.79
N THR A 122 17.15 -9.45 19.69
CA THR A 122 16.45 -10.68 20.06
C THR A 122 14.99 -10.43 20.42
N TYR A 123 14.12 -11.39 20.11
CA TYR A 123 12.76 -11.48 20.67
C TYR A 123 12.64 -12.78 21.45
N GLU A 124 12.04 -12.75 22.63
CA GLU A 124 11.80 -13.91 23.49
C GLU A 124 10.37 -13.84 24.06
N GLY A 125 9.54 -14.82 23.73
CA GLY A 125 8.10 -14.75 24.00
C GLY A 125 7.30 -15.79 23.24
N GLU A 126 6.00 -15.52 23.10
CA GLU A 126 5.06 -16.37 22.37
C GLU A 126 5.11 -16.16 20.85
N PHE A 127 4.79 -17.22 20.10
CA PHE A 127 4.76 -17.27 18.65
C PHE A 127 3.50 -17.97 18.15
N LYS A 128 2.99 -17.50 17.01
CA LYS A 128 1.81 -18.08 16.36
C LYS A 128 1.98 -18.14 14.86
N SER A 129 2.15 -19.35 14.33
CA SER A 129 2.30 -19.59 12.89
C SER A 129 3.39 -18.74 12.20
N GLY A 130 4.52 -18.51 12.86
CA GLY A 130 5.61 -17.66 12.35
C GLY A 130 5.63 -16.22 12.83
N TYR A 131 4.56 -15.71 13.45
CA TYR A 131 4.46 -14.34 13.95
C TYR A 131 4.81 -14.25 15.43
N MET A 132 5.38 -13.13 15.87
CA MET A 132 5.44 -12.74 17.29
C MET A 132 4.02 -12.33 17.72
N ASP A 133 3.43 -13.05 18.67
CA ASP A 133 1.99 -13.00 19.01
C ASP A 133 1.83 -13.49 20.46
N GLY A 134 0.95 -12.92 21.28
CA GLY A 134 0.92 -13.20 22.72
C GLY A 134 1.94 -12.34 23.49
N ASN A 135 2.41 -12.78 24.66
CA ASN A 135 3.32 -11.97 25.49
C ASN A 135 4.80 -12.21 25.11
N GLY A 136 5.59 -11.13 25.04
CA GLY A 136 7.01 -11.26 24.71
C GLY A 136 7.86 -10.01 24.91
N THR A 137 9.18 -10.23 24.95
CA THR A 137 10.22 -9.22 25.13
C THR A 137 11.08 -9.11 23.87
N TYR A 138 11.07 -7.95 23.22
CA TYR A 138 12.06 -7.58 22.21
C TYR A 138 13.19 -6.77 22.85
N THR A 139 14.42 -7.02 22.43
CA THR A 139 15.63 -6.25 22.75
C THR A 139 16.30 -5.89 21.43
N GLY A 140 16.43 -4.59 21.15
CA GLY A 140 17.07 -4.08 19.95
C GLY A 140 18.61 -4.11 20.03
N PRO A 141 19.30 -3.86 18.89
CA PRO A 141 20.75 -3.92 18.81
C PRO A 141 21.44 -2.81 19.62
N SER A 142 20.74 -1.71 19.90
CA SER A 142 21.19 -0.62 20.79
C SER A 142 20.75 -0.81 22.25
N GLY A 143 20.26 -2.00 22.63
CA GLY A 143 19.85 -2.32 24.00
C GLY A 143 18.48 -1.79 24.43
N ASP A 144 17.72 -1.20 23.51
CA ASP A 144 16.37 -0.72 23.78
C ASP A 144 15.38 -1.90 23.86
N THR A 145 14.59 -1.99 24.92
CA THR A 145 13.70 -3.14 25.15
C THR A 145 12.22 -2.78 24.98
N TYR A 146 11.39 -3.72 24.57
CA TYR A 146 9.93 -3.68 24.73
C TYR A 146 9.48 -4.99 25.36
N LYS A 147 8.73 -4.93 26.46
CA LYS A 147 8.12 -6.08 27.13
C LYS A 147 6.62 -5.82 27.27
N GLY A 148 5.80 -6.62 26.60
CA GLY A 148 4.36 -6.43 26.57
C GLY A 148 3.67 -7.48 25.69
N GLN A 149 2.45 -7.18 25.26
CA GLN A 149 1.71 -8.05 24.36
C GLN A 149 2.02 -7.73 22.89
N TRP A 150 1.82 -8.74 22.03
CA TRP A 150 2.10 -8.69 20.61
C TRP A 150 0.95 -9.31 19.84
N VAL A 151 0.66 -8.75 18.67
CA VAL A 151 -0.28 -9.32 17.69
C VAL A 151 0.35 -9.19 16.32
N MET A 152 0.56 -10.31 15.61
CA MET A 152 1.04 -10.36 14.23
C MET A 152 2.32 -9.53 13.98
N ASN A 153 3.34 -9.69 14.83
CA ASN A 153 4.60 -8.93 14.90
C ASN A 153 4.51 -7.47 15.39
N LEU A 154 3.36 -6.96 15.80
CA LEU A 154 3.19 -5.59 16.28
C LEU A 154 2.91 -5.53 17.78
N LYS A 155 3.50 -4.56 18.48
CA LYS A 155 3.19 -4.24 19.88
C LYS A 155 1.70 -3.95 20.04
N HIS A 156 1.08 -4.52 21.07
CA HIS A 156 -0.36 -4.43 21.31
C HIS A 156 -0.67 -4.52 22.81
N GLY A 157 -1.81 -3.95 23.22
CA GLY A 157 -2.24 -3.97 24.62
C GLY A 157 -1.20 -3.35 25.54
N HIS A 158 -1.19 -3.77 26.80
CA HIS A 158 -0.25 -3.23 27.78
C HIS A 158 1.21 -3.61 27.49
N GLY A 159 2.13 -2.65 27.61
CA GLY A 159 3.57 -2.93 27.48
C GLY A 159 4.51 -1.78 27.83
N ILE A 160 5.69 -2.16 28.31
CA ILE A 160 6.76 -1.27 28.73
C ILE A 160 7.84 -1.20 27.64
N LYS A 161 8.21 0.01 27.21
CA LYS A 161 9.31 0.30 26.28
C LYS A 161 10.40 1.09 26.99
N SER A 162 11.58 0.50 27.16
CA SER A 162 12.80 1.26 27.47
C SER A 162 13.50 1.66 26.17
N PHE A 163 13.88 2.93 26.03
CA PHE A 163 14.53 3.46 24.83
C PHE A 163 16.05 3.54 25.00
N ALA A 164 16.82 3.50 23.89
CA ALA A 164 18.29 3.57 23.94
C ALA A 164 18.82 4.92 24.48
N ASN A 165 17.99 5.97 24.50
CA ASN A 165 18.32 7.23 25.16
C ASN A 165 18.08 7.20 26.68
N GLY A 166 17.55 6.12 27.26
CA GLY A 166 17.27 5.99 28.70
C GLY A 166 15.84 6.36 29.11
N ASP A 167 15.01 6.85 28.20
CA ASP A 167 13.59 7.10 28.47
C ASP A 167 12.83 5.77 28.64
N VAL A 168 11.68 5.83 29.31
CA VAL A 168 10.77 4.68 29.49
C VAL A 168 9.32 5.10 29.25
N TYR A 169 8.62 4.37 28.38
CA TYR A 169 7.16 4.39 28.30
C TYR A 169 6.57 3.12 28.94
N ASP A 170 5.46 3.27 29.66
CA ASP A 170 4.71 2.21 30.32
C ASP A 170 3.21 2.50 30.12
N GLY A 171 2.51 1.68 29.34
CA GLY A 171 1.12 1.97 28.96
C GLY A 171 0.57 1.09 27.84
N GLU A 172 -0.54 1.52 27.26
CA GLU A 172 -1.25 0.81 26.20
C GLU A 172 -0.67 1.05 24.80
N TRP A 173 -0.69 0.00 23.98
CA TRP A 173 -0.18 -0.01 22.61
C TRP A 173 -1.25 -0.51 21.64
N ARG A 174 -1.31 0.10 20.45
CA ARG A 174 -2.09 -0.41 19.33
C ARG A 174 -1.29 -0.38 18.04
N ARG A 175 -1.09 -1.57 17.47
CA ARG A 175 -0.42 -1.77 16.16
C ARG A 175 0.99 -1.15 16.08
N GLY A 176 1.74 -1.18 17.18
CA GLY A 176 3.12 -0.65 17.23
C GLY A 176 3.28 0.77 17.78
N LEU A 177 2.19 1.51 18.02
CA LEU A 177 2.17 2.88 18.55
C LEU A 177 1.52 2.93 19.94
N GLN A 178 1.86 3.95 20.73
CA GLN A 178 1.21 4.27 22.01
C GLN A 178 -0.24 4.76 21.78
N GLU A 179 -1.17 4.33 22.63
CA GLU A 179 -2.61 4.55 22.51
C GLU A 179 -3.24 4.59 23.92
N ALA A 180 -4.48 5.06 24.05
CA ALA A 180 -5.30 5.04 25.25
C ALA A 180 -4.68 5.72 26.49
N GLN A 181 -3.96 5.00 27.36
CA GLN A 181 -3.41 5.50 28.62
C GLN A 181 -1.95 5.08 28.78
N GLY A 182 -1.09 5.97 29.26
CA GLY A 182 0.30 5.63 29.52
C GLY A 182 1.12 6.69 30.22
N LYS A 183 2.21 6.22 30.85
CA LYS A 183 3.25 7.01 31.49
C LYS A 183 4.48 7.05 30.59
N TYR A 184 4.98 8.23 30.27
CA TYR A 184 6.31 8.41 29.67
C TYR A 184 7.21 9.11 30.68
N ARG A 185 8.42 8.61 30.88
CA ARG A 185 9.45 9.21 31.74
C ARG A 185 10.72 9.43 30.93
N TRP A 186 11.20 10.66 30.92
CA TRP A 186 12.45 11.04 30.29
C TRP A 186 13.66 10.71 31.20
N ARG A 187 14.86 10.63 30.60
CA ARG A 187 16.12 10.30 31.31
C ARG A 187 16.38 11.17 32.55
N ASP A 188 16.03 12.45 32.51
CA ASP A 188 16.24 13.44 33.57
C ASP A 188 15.39 13.17 34.83
N GLY A 189 14.33 12.38 34.70
CA GLY A 189 13.39 12.04 35.77
C GLY A 189 11.98 12.60 35.55
N SER A 190 11.83 13.63 34.71
CA SER A 190 10.54 14.24 34.38
C SER A 190 9.61 13.22 33.71
N TYR A 191 8.29 13.37 33.91
CA TYR A 191 7.34 12.39 33.41
C TYR A 191 5.95 12.95 33.10
N TYR A 192 5.31 12.34 32.11
CA TYR A 192 3.91 12.52 31.76
C TYR A 192 3.11 11.27 32.14
N ILE A 193 1.87 11.44 32.62
CA ILE A 193 0.85 10.38 32.78
C ILE A 193 -0.47 10.89 32.20
N GLY A 194 -1.07 10.17 31.26
CA GLY A 194 -2.37 10.54 30.71
C GLY A 194 -2.72 9.84 29.40
N GLU A 195 -3.54 10.51 28.59
CA GLU A 195 -4.07 9.98 27.33
C GLU A 195 -3.06 9.99 26.17
N TRP A 196 -3.02 8.90 25.40
CA TRP A 196 -2.14 8.73 24.23
C TRP A 196 -2.93 8.34 22.99
N LYS A 197 -2.43 8.74 21.81
CA LYS A 197 -3.10 8.46 20.54
C LYS A 197 -2.12 8.47 19.38
N ASN A 198 -2.04 7.37 18.63
CA ASN A 198 -1.08 7.20 17.51
C ASN A 198 0.40 7.57 17.85
N GLY A 199 0.83 7.43 19.10
CA GLY A 199 2.18 7.79 19.55
C GLY A 199 2.37 9.24 20.04
N THR A 200 1.35 10.10 20.02
CA THR A 200 1.40 11.45 20.64
C THR A 200 0.61 11.52 21.94
N ILE A 201 1.02 12.45 22.81
CA ILE A 201 0.30 12.87 24.01
C ILE A 201 -0.92 13.71 23.60
N CYS A 202 -2.08 13.43 24.19
CA CYS A 202 -3.35 14.14 23.93
C CYS A 202 -4.31 14.02 25.13
N GLY A 203 -5.54 14.49 24.99
CA GLY A 203 -6.61 14.22 25.97
C GLY A 203 -6.28 14.78 27.35
N LYS A 204 -6.67 14.10 28.44
CA LYS A 204 -6.31 14.52 29.80
C LYS A 204 -4.98 13.91 30.25
N GLY A 205 -4.16 14.70 30.96
CA GLY A 205 -2.95 14.18 31.60
C GLY A 205 -2.23 15.19 32.48
N THR A 206 -1.29 14.66 33.26
CA THR A 206 -0.39 15.40 34.13
C THR A 206 1.05 15.26 33.63
N PHE A 207 1.76 16.37 33.47
CA PHE A 207 3.22 16.40 33.31
C PHE A 207 3.85 16.92 34.60
N VAL A 208 4.95 16.31 35.04
CA VAL A 208 5.73 16.72 36.22
C VAL A 208 7.20 16.89 35.82
N TRP A 209 7.75 18.06 36.09
CA TRP A 209 9.16 18.37 35.91
C TRP A 209 9.97 17.89 37.12
N SER A 210 11.10 17.22 36.86
CA SER A 210 12.01 16.73 37.91
C SER A 210 13.10 17.75 38.30
N THR A 211 13.14 18.90 37.62
CA THR A 211 14.10 19.99 37.85
C THR A 211 13.73 20.86 39.05
N ASP A 212 12.44 21.15 39.20
CA ASP A 212 11.86 22.08 40.16
C ASP A 212 10.64 21.47 40.89
N GLY A 213 10.15 20.29 40.49
CA GLY A 213 8.95 19.68 41.07
C GLY A 213 7.62 20.31 40.61
N SER A 214 7.66 21.24 39.64
CA SER A 214 6.47 21.84 39.07
C SER A 214 5.66 20.81 38.26
N ARG A 215 4.37 21.11 38.03
CA ARG A 215 3.49 20.24 37.23
C ARG A 215 2.37 20.98 36.53
N TYR A 216 1.94 20.39 35.42
CA TYR A 216 0.74 20.78 34.69
C TYR A 216 -0.30 19.66 34.78
N ASP A 217 -1.48 19.95 35.32
CA ASP A 217 -2.66 19.07 35.37
C ASP A 217 -3.72 19.60 34.40
N GLY A 218 -3.95 18.98 33.23
CA GLY A 218 -4.88 19.56 32.25
C GLY A 218 -5.19 18.73 31.00
N PHE A 219 -5.67 19.40 29.96
CA PHE A 219 -5.88 18.85 28.63
C PHE A 219 -4.65 19.07 27.72
N TRP A 220 -4.51 18.22 26.70
CA TRP A 220 -3.34 18.16 25.83
C TRP A 220 -3.75 17.93 24.37
N ASP A 221 -3.05 18.59 23.43
CA ASP A 221 -3.21 18.37 21.98
C ASP A 221 -1.88 18.44 21.22
N ASP A 222 -1.62 17.43 20.38
CA ASP A 222 -0.36 17.17 19.66
C ASP A 222 0.90 17.41 20.54
N GLY A 223 0.88 16.93 21.79
CA GLY A 223 2.02 16.98 22.71
C GLY A 223 2.16 18.23 23.59
N PHE A 224 1.22 19.17 23.56
CA PHE A 224 1.29 20.42 24.34
C PHE A 224 -0.01 20.69 25.12
N PRO A 225 0.03 21.53 26.19
CA PRO A 225 -1.14 22.05 26.87
C PRO A 225 -2.19 22.61 25.91
N SER A 226 -3.46 22.30 26.18
CA SER A 226 -4.60 22.85 25.45
C SER A 226 -5.84 22.88 26.35
N GLY A 227 -6.80 23.76 26.08
CA GLY A 227 -8.05 23.80 26.83
C GLY A 227 -7.85 24.09 28.32
N ASN A 228 -8.76 23.61 29.17
CA ASN A 228 -8.70 23.91 30.60
C ASN A 228 -7.60 23.10 31.31
N GLY A 229 -6.71 23.78 32.03
CA GLY A 229 -5.61 23.16 32.78
C GLY A 229 -5.08 24.02 33.93
N THR A 230 -4.35 23.40 34.85
CA THR A 230 -3.74 24.04 36.02
C THR A 230 -2.24 23.78 36.06
N PHE A 231 -1.42 24.83 36.03
CA PHE A 231 0.01 24.75 36.36
C PHE A 231 0.22 24.97 37.86
N LYS A 232 1.18 24.29 38.48
CA LYS A 232 1.47 24.33 39.92
C LYS A 232 2.97 24.27 40.15
N TRP A 233 3.49 25.18 40.95
CA TRP A 233 4.90 25.20 41.39
C TRP A 233 5.09 24.36 42.66
N ASP A 234 6.32 24.20 43.12
CA ASP A 234 6.68 23.48 44.35
C ASP A 234 6.38 24.28 45.63
N ASP A 235 6.48 25.61 45.56
CA ASP A 235 6.08 26.56 46.60
C ASP A 235 4.56 26.53 46.93
N GLY A 236 3.77 25.78 46.16
CA GLY A 236 2.33 25.61 46.33
C GLY A 236 1.46 26.65 45.61
N SER A 237 2.06 27.63 44.92
CA SER A 237 1.33 28.54 44.03
C SER A 237 0.79 27.79 42.81
N PHE A 238 -0.21 28.37 42.15
CA PHE A 238 -0.84 27.75 40.97
C PHE A 238 -1.52 28.73 40.02
N TYR A 239 -1.57 28.37 38.74
CA TYR A 239 -2.27 29.12 37.69
C TYR A 239 -3.37 28.22 37.10
N VAL A 240 -4.62 28.69 37.09
CA VAL A 240 -5.75 27.99 36.44
C VAL A 240 -6.18 28.77 35.21
N GLY A 241 -6.29 28.12 34.05
CA GLY A 241 -6.68 28.81 32.82
C GLY A 241 -7.10 27.91 31.66
N HIS A 242 -7.50 28.57 30.58
CA HIS A 242 -7.57 28.03 29.24
C HIS A 242 -6.22 28.24 28.54
N TRP A 243 -5.64 27.14 28.06
CA TRP A 243 -4.33 27.08 27.43
C TRP A 243 -4.48 26.91 25.93
N SER A 244 -3.68 27.63 25.14
CA SER A 244 -3.56 27.44 23.70
C SER A 244 -2.13 27.75 23.25
N LYS A 245 -1.76 27.27 22.05
CA LYS A 245 -0.53 27.66 21.37
C LYS A 245 -0.62 29.08 20.79
N ASP A 246 -1.83 29.64 20.73
CA ASP A 246 -2.08 31.04 20.39
C ASP A 246 -2.24 31.86 21.69
N PRO A 247 -1.35 32.84 21.96
CA PRO A 247 -1.47 33.71 23.13
C PRO A 247 -2.77 34.52 23.17
N GLU A 248 -3.43 34.80 22.04
CA GLU A 248 -4.70 35.53 22.01
C GLU A 248 -5.89 34.68 22.52
N GLU A 249 -5.77 33.35 22.51
CA GLU A 249 -6.77 32.42 23.07
C GLU A 249 -6.50 32.04 24.54
N MET A 250 -5.33 32.41 25.08
CA MET A 250 -4.89 32.03 26.41
C MET A 250 -5.44 32.97 27.48
N ASN A 251 -6.02 32.41 28.56
CA ASN A 251 -6.56 33.21 29.65
C ASN A 251 -6.59 32.41 30.96
N GLY A 252 -6.36 33.07 32.10
CA GLY A 252 -6.33 32.39 33.39
C GLY A 252 -5.94 33.29 34.55
N THR A 253 -5.95 32.72 35.75
CA THR A 253 -5.70 33.42 37.01
C THR A 253 -4.57 32.73 37.77
N TYR A 254 -3.57 33.52 38.16
CA TYR A 254 -2.49 33.11 39.06
C TYR A 254 -2.91 33.29 40.54
N TYR A 255 -2.54 32.33 41.38
CA TYR A 255 -2.81 32.26 42.81
C TYR A 255 -1.48 31.99 43.57
N PRO A 256 -0.86 33.00 44.20
CA PRO A 256 0.34 32.81 45.01
C PRO A 256 0.05 32.05 46.31
N SER A 257 1.03 31.31 46.81
CA SER A 257 0.96 30.60 48.10
C SER A 257 1.35 31.45 49.31
N GLY A 258 1.88 32.66 49.09
CA GLY A 258 2.40 33.56 50.11
C GLY A 258 2.00 35.02 49.91
N ASN A 259 2.40 35.87 50.85
CA ASN A 259 2.01 37.28 50.92
C ASN A 259 2.99 38.21 50.14
N GLU A 260 3.61 37.70 49.09
CA GLU A 260 4.49 38.44 48.19
C GLU A 260 3.75 38.88 46.92
N GLY A 261 4.33 39.82 46.17
CA GLY A 261 3.68 40.46 45.02
C GLY A 261 3.36 39.50 43.88
N ALA A 262 2.40 39.89 43.03
CA ALA A 262 2.09 39.13 41.83
C ALA A 262 3.35 38.99 40.94
N LEU A 263 3.78 37.74 40.71
CA LEU A 263 4.82 37.43 39.75
C LEU A 263 4.31 37.77 38.34
N GLU A 264 5.05 38.64 37.65
CA GLU A 264 4.85 38.95 36.23
C GLU A 264 5.41 37.77 35.42
N TRP A 265 4.60 36.72 35.30
CA TRP A 265 4.95 35.46 34.66
C TRP A 265 4.07 35.21 33.43
N ASP A 266 4.69 34.83 32.31
CA ASP A 266 3.98 34.50 31.06
C ASP A 266 3.77 32.97 30.96
N PRO A 267 2.53 32.47 30.94
CA PRO A 267 2.26 31.04 30.78
C PRO A 267 2.76 30.44 29.45
N ILE A 268 3.15 31.25 28.47
CA ILE A 268 3.77 30.77 27.22
C ILE A 268 5.10 30.05 27.48
N GLU A 269 5.81 30.41 28.56
CA GLU A 269 7.08 29.77 28.97
C GLU A 269 6.94 28.25 29.15
N VAL A 270 5.75 27.77 29.54
CA VAL A 270 5.47 26.33 29.67
C VAL A 270 5.59 25.60 28.33
N PHE A 271 5.22 26.25 27.22
CA PHE A 271 5.31 25.64 25.88
C PHE A 271 6.76 25.56 25.40
N ASP A 272 7.57 26.59 25.67
CA ASP A 272 9.00 26.59 25.35
C ASP A 272 9.76 25.56 26.21
N ASN A 273 9.47 25.50 27.52
CA ASN A 273 10.02 24.48 28.42
C ASN A 273 9.63 23.06 28.01
N LEU A 274 8.39 22.84 27.52
CA LEU A 274 7.98 21.54 26.98
C LEU A 274 8.61 21.20 25.62
N SER A 275 9.11 22.19 24.87
CA SER A 275 9.71 21.97 23.55
C SER A 275 10.98 21.11 23.60
N GLU A 276 11.63 21.00 24.77
CA GLU A 276 12.78 20.12 24.99
C GLU A 276 12.37 18.63 25.13
N TYR A 277 11.19 18.35 25.71
CA TYR A 277 10.71 17.02 26.10
C TYR A 277 10.13 16.21 24.93
N LYS A 278 10.96 16.01 23.91
CA LYS A 278 10.60 15.27 22.70
C LYS A 278 10.49 13.76 22.98
N ILE A 279 9.43 13.14 22.46
CA ILE A 279 9.17 11.69 22.58
C ILE A 279 10.13 10.93 21.65
N CYS A 280 10.78 9.88 22.15
CA CYS A 280 11.75 9.10 21.39
C CYS A 280 11.07 8.23 20.32
N SER A 281 11.46 8.39 19.04
CA SER A 281 10.99 7.53 17.95
C SER A 281 11.66 6.15 17.99
N GLY A 282 10.92 5.10 18.27
CA GLY A 282 11.45 3.73 18.38
C GLY A 282 11.99 3.15 17.06
N GLU A 283 12.98 2.25 17.18
CA GLU A 283 13.57 1.54 16.03
C GLU A 283 12.57 0.62 15.31
N ARG A 284 12.78 0.39 14.02
CA ARG A 284 12.01 -0.56 13.20
C ARG A 284 12.79 -1.86 13.03
N VAL A 285 12.18 -2.99 13.38
CA VAL A 285 12.75 -4.33 13.18
C VAL A 285 13.01 -4.57 11.68
N PRO A 286 14.25 -4.85 11.23
CA PRO A 286 14.60 -4.81 9.81
C PRO A 286 14.14 -6.03 9.00
N VAL A 287 13.93 -7.18 9.66
CA VAL A 287 13.37 -8.41 9.07
C VAL A 287 12.49 -9.06 10.13
N LEU A 288 11.26 -9.43 9.80
CA LEU A 288 10.34 -10.06 10.77
C LEU A 288 10.48 -11.59 10.77
N PRO A 289 10.22 -12.31 11.89
CA PRO A 289 10.28 -13.77 11.92
C PRO A 289 9.37 -14.42 10.87
N SER A 290 8.17 -13.87 10.66
CA SER A 290 7.20 -14.36 9.66
C SER A 290 7.61 -14.11 8.20
N GLN A 291 8.71 -13.40 7.94
CA GLN A 291 9.28 -13.23 6.60
C GLN A 291 10.30 -14.33 6.26
N LYS A 292 10.72 -15.14 7.25
CA LYS A 292 11.56 -16.30 7.03
C LYS A 292 10.74 -17.45 6.44
N LYS A 293 11.16 -17.96 5.28
CA LYS A 293 10.77 -19.31 4.85
C LYS A 293 11.55 -20.36 5.65
N LEU A 294 10.95 -21.55 5.77
CA LEU A 294 11.70 -22.77 6.03
C LEU A 294 12.09 -23.46 4.73
N SER A 295 13.18 -24.21 4.82
CA SER A 295 13.56 -25.24 3.88
C SER A 295 12.98 -26.59 4.25
N VAL A 296 12.07 -27.10 3.42
CA VAL A 296 11.54 -28.47 3.49
C VAL A 296 11.68 -29.10 2.10
N TRP A 297 12.02 -30.38 2.05
CA TRP A 297 12.31 -31.09 0.80
C TRP A 297 11.02 -31.45 0.05
N ASN A 298 10.70 -30.67 -0.98
CA ASN A 298 9.72 -31.08 -1.98
C ASN A 298 10.26 -32.29 -2.76
N SER A 299 9.70 -33.48 -2.52
CA SER A 299 10.02 -34.68 -3.29
C SER A 299 9.43 -34.63 -4.70
N SER A 300 10.04 -33.85 -5.61
CA SER A 300 9.93 -34.01 -7.06
C SER A 300 10.97 -33.18 -7.82
N LYS A 301 11.60 -33.81 -8.83
CA LYS A 301 12.81 -33.33 -9.52
C LYS A 301 12.54 -32.14 -10.47
N ARG A 302 13.27 -31.04 -10.31
CA ARG A 302 14.11 -30.40 -11.36
C ARG A 302 15.04 -29.32 -10.78
N VAL A 303 16.08 -28.96 -11.54
CA VAL A 303 17.30 -28.30 -11.04
C VAL A 303 17.58 -26.99 -11.79
N GLU A 304 17.96 -25.94 -11.07
CA GLU A 304 18.72 -24.80 -11.60
C GLU A 304 19.96 -24.48 -10.72
N LYS A 305 20.89 -23.66 -11.24
CA LYS A 305 22.20 -23.38 -10.62
C LYS A 305 22.45 -21.86 -10.46
N PRO A 306 22.96 -21.38 -9.31
CA PRO A 306 23.27 -19.96 -9.12
C PRO A 306 24.62 -19.54 -9.77
N ARG A 307 24.79 -18.23 -9.99
CA ARG A 307 26.08 -17.59 -10.38
C ARG A 307 26.36 -16.32 -9.56
N ARG A 308 27.65 -15.93 -9.55
CA ARG A 308 28.26 -14.98 -8.61
C ARG A 308 27.91 -13.50 -8.85
N ILE A 309 27.99 -12.71 -7.78
CA ILE A 309 28.31 -11.27 -7.79
C ILE A 309 29.75 -11.08 -7.26
N SER A 310 30.43 -10.01 -7.66
CA SER A 310 31.83 -9.72 -7.28
C SER A 310 31.92 -8.81 -6.05
N VAL A 311 33.08 -8.86 -5.37
CA VAL A 311 33.49 -7.90 -4.35
C VAL A 311 34.17 -6.71 -5.04
N ASP A 312 33.68 -5.50 -4.81
CA ASP A 312 34.45 -4.43 -4.14
C ASP A 312 33.52 -3.29 -3.72
N GLY A 313 33.87 -2.52 -2.68
CA GLY A 313 32.90 -1.63 -2.01
C GLY A 313 33.39 -0.23 -1.67
N ARG A 314 32.50 0.75 -1.80
CA ARG A 314 32.44 1.98 -0.98
C ARG A 314 31.02 2.57 -1.00
N VAL A 315 30.65 3.22 0.10
CA VAL A 315 29.28 3.63 0.41
C VAL A 315 29.02 5.10 0.07
N SER A 316 27.84 5.39 -0.47
CA SER A 316 27.13 6.67 -0.31
C SER A 316 25.63 6.37 -0.13
N VAL A 317 24.97 7.08 0.78
CA VAL A 317 23.63 6.75 1.30
C VAL A 317 22.52 7.42 0.48
N GLY A 318 21.43 6.72 0.18
CA GLY A 318 20.28 7.31 -0.53
C GLY A 318 19.27 6.35 -1.19
N LEU A 319 18.87 5.25 -0.54
CA LEU A 319 17.69 4.43 -0.90
C LEU A 319 16.68 4.57 0.24
N ASP A 320 15.37 4.79 0.05
CA ASP A 320 14.40 4.43 -1.01
C ASP A 320 14.09 2.92 -1.12
N ARG A 321 12.78 2.64 -1.05
CA ARG A 321 12.02 1.47 -1.50
C ARG A 321 12.55 0.02 -1.34
N ALA A 322 11.87 -0.70 -0.46
CA ALA A 322 10.81 -1.70 -0.80
C ALA A 322 11.15 -2.97 -1.63
N PHE A 323 10.61 -4.12 -1.14
CA PHE A 323 10.36 -5.40 -1.84
C PHE A 323 11.63 -6.24 -2.18
N GLU A 324 11.62 -7.58 -2.23
CA GLU A 324 10.64 -8.58 -1.77
C GLU A 324 11.33 -9.95 -1.51
N LYS A 325 10.58 -10.89 -0.90
CA LYS A 325 10.69 -12.37 -0.98
C LYS A 325 12.08 -13.07 -1.07
N MET A 326 12.42 -13.69 0.08
CA MET A 326 12.66 -15.16 0.22
C MET A 326 13.94 -15.84 -0.32
N ASN A 327 14.84 -16.18 0.64
CA ASN A 327 15.41 -17.53 0.91
C ASN A 327 15.97 -18.48 -0.20
N MET A 328 17.12 -19.10 0.12
CA MET A 328 17.54 -20.51 -0.20
C MET A 328 18.08 -20.82 -1.63
N TRP A 329 19.01 -21.78 -1.91
CA TRP A 329 19.48 -22.99 -1.21
C TRP A 329 20.95 -23.44 -1.66
N GLY A 330 21.92 -23.74 -0.76
CA GLY A 330 23.01 -24.75 -0.97
C GLY A 330 24.30 -24.54 -0.13
N SER A 331 24.96 -25.50 0.56
CA SER A 331 24.83 -26.97 0.84
C SER A 331 25.76 -27.32 2.08
N GLU A 332 26.40 -28.47 2.42
CA GLU A 332 26.62 -29.85 1.88
C GLU A 332 27.28 -30.81 2.95
N SER A 333 27.08 -32.15 2.88
CA SER A 333 27.72 -33.29 3.63
C SER A 333 27.33 -33.58 5.10
N GLY A 334 27.05 -34.83 5.50
CA GLY A 334 27.13 -36.14 4.81
C GLY A 334 27.41 -37.27 5.84
N GLU A 335 27.38 -38.59 5.58
CA GLU A 335 27.01 -39.51 4.47
C GLU A 335 26.72 -40.91 5.12
N GLY A 336 26.08 -41.96 4.56
CA GLY A 336 25.44 -42.24 3.26
C GLY A 336 25.07 -43.76 3.12
N ALA A 337 24.35 -44.16 2.06
CA ALA A 337 23.84 -45.53 1.71
C ALA A 337 22.69 -46.13 2.58
N ALA A 338 21.78 -46.99 2.10
CA ALA A 338 21.22 -47.23 0.75
C ALA A 338 19.94 -48.12 0.81
N ASP A 339 18.93 -47.79 -0.01
CA ASP A 339 17.72 -48.50 -0.54
C ASP A 339 17.49 -50.02 -0.24
N ILE A 340 16.26 -50.60 -0.21
CA ILE A 340 15.21 -50.69 -1.26
C ILE A 340 13.81 -51.06 -0.69
N ASP A 341 12.73 -50.47 -1.27
CA ASP A 341 11.33 -50.94 -1.58
C ASP A 341 10.63 -52.07 -0.73
N SER A 342 9.30 -52.15 -0.51
CA SER A 342 8.18 -51.80 -1.41
C SER A 342 6.80 -51.61 -0.71
N THR A 343 5.69 -52.17 -1.25
CA THR A 343 4.29 -51.75 -0.96
C THR A 343 3.39 -52.74 -0.20
N THR A 344 2.74 -52.24 0.85
CA THR A 344 1.34 -52.44 1.28
C THR A 344 1.01 -51.24 2.21
N ARG A 345 -0.20 -50.97 2.73
CA ARG A 345 -1.47 -51.70 2.86
C ARG A 345 -2.67 -50.76 2.62
N ARG A 346 -3.90 -51.20 2.90
CA ARG A 346 -5.13 -50.38 3.04
C ARG A 346 -6.00 -50.95 4.17
N ASP A 347 -7.21 -50.41 4.30
CA ASP A 347 -8.37 -50.99 4.99
C ASP A 347 -8.45 -50.76 6.53
N LEU A 348 -8.62 -49.49 6.93
CA LEU A 348 -9.28 -49.15 8.21
C LEU A 348 -10.13 -47.84 8.22
N ASP A 349 -10.18 -47.06 7.13
CA ASP A 349 -10.87 -45.75 7.10
C ASP A 349 -12.38 -45.80 6.75
N ALA A 350 -12.95 -46.98 6.47
CA ALA A 350 -14.29 -47.10 5.90
C ALA A 350 -15.46 -46.89 6.90
N GLU A 351 -15.24 -47.18 8.20
CA GLU A 351 -16.34 -47.34 9.16
C GLU A 351 -16.69 -46.05 9.94
N ILE A 352 -15.78 -45.08 9.99
CA ILE A 352 -15.98 -43.82 10.74
C ILE A 352 -16.84 -42.81 9.95
N MET A 353 -16.88 -42.91 8.62
CA MET A 353 -17.58 -42.00 7.70
C MET A 353 -19.12 -42.17 7.63
N ARG A 354 -19.78 -42.57 8.73
CA ARG A 354 -21.24 -42.83 8.75
C ARG A 354 -22.03 -42.34 9.98
N LEU A 355 -21.40 -41.73 10.99
CA LEU A 355 -22.10 -41.29 12.22
C LEU A 355 -22.02 -39.79 12.55
N GLU A 356 -21.45 -38.97 11.66
CA GLU A 356 -21.40 -37.50 11.81
C GLU A 356 -22.25 -36.74 10.77
N ALA A 357 -23.37 -37.35 10.32
CA ALA A 357 -24.24 -36.80 9.27
C ALA A 357 -25.45 -35.98 9.79
N GLU A 358 -25.84 -36.14 11.06
CA GLU A 358 -27.08 -35.57 11.61
C GLU A 358 -26.85 -34.85 12.95
N GLY A 359 -26.46 -33.57 12.90
CA GLY A 359 -26.42 -32.70 14.09
C GLY A 359 -25.58 -31.43 13.93
N LEU A 360 -26.21 -30.27 14.13
CA LEU A 360 -25.56 -28.98 14.47
C LEU A 360 -24.42 -28.48 13.55
N ILE A 361 -24.70 -28.31 12.24
CA ILE A 361 -23.99 -27.30 11.43
C ILE A 361 -24.89 -26.09 11.20
N GLN A 362 -24.86 -25.14 12.14
CA GLN A 362 -25.38 -23.79 11.93
C GLN A 362 -24.53 -22.73 12.65
N SER A 363 -24.33 -21.59 11.98
CA SER A 363 -23.65 -20.38 12.48
C SER A 363 -22.23 -20.51 13.07
N LEU A 364 -21.22 -20.74 12.21
CA LEU A 364 -19.86 -20.18 12.39
C LEU A 364 -19.30 -19.64 11.05
N ARG A 365 -19.99 -18.66 10.45
CA ARG A 365 -19.35 -17.76 9.46
C ARG A 365 -18.61 -16.66 10.23
N PRO A 366 -17.36 -16.30 9.88
CA PRO A 366 -16.71 -15.13 10.46
C PRO A 366 -17.51 -13.86 10.14
N CYS A 367 -17.99 -13.15 11.17
CA CYS A 367 -18.71 -11.89 10.99
C CYS A 367 -17.80 -10.87 10.28
N PRO A 368 -18.18 -10.33 9.10
CA PRO A 368 -17.36 -9.36 8.40
C PRO A 368 -17.19 -8.08 9.22
N VAL A 369 -15.95 -7.64 9.40
CA VAL A 369 -15.67 -6.36 10.10
C VAL A 369 -16.32 -5.21 9.31
N PRO A 370 -17.11 -4.32 9.96
CA PRO A 370 -17.73 -3.18 9.29
C PRO A 370 -16.70 -2.30 8.57
N MET A 371 -16.98 -1.98 7.30
CA MET A 371 -16.12 -1.08 6.54
C MET A 371 -16.43 0.37 6.91
N ARG A 372 -15.42 1.12 7.34
CA ARG A 372 -15.53 2.55 7.62
C ARG A 372 -15.22 3.39 6.39
N LEU A 373 -15.93 4.50 6.25
CA LEU A 373 -15.63 5.56 5.30
C LEU A 373 -14.31 6.27 5.69
N PRO A 374 -13.41 6.52 4.73
CA PRO A 374 -12.30 7.44 4.97
C PRO A 374 -12.80 8.85 5.29
N LYS A 375 -12.14 9.52 6.25
CA LYS A 375 -12.47 10.90 6.62
C LYS A 375 -12.42 11.84 5.40
N ALA A 376 -13.31 12.83 5.39
CA ALA A 376 -13.29 13.91 4.40
C ALA A 376 -11.92 14.62 4.41
N GLY A 377 -11.28 14.72 3.25
CA GLY A 377 -9.95 15.28 3.10
C GLY A 377 -9.98 16.76 2.72
N LYS A 378 -8.92 17.50 3.06
CA LYS A 378 -8.66 18.83 2.49
C LYS A 378 -8.55 18.75 0.96
N LYS A 379 -8.87 19.84 0.24
CA LYS A 379 -8.73 19.96 -1.23
C LYS A 379 -7.38 19.39 -1.68
N GLN A 380 -7.37 18.58 -2.74
CA GLN A 380 -6.17 17.83 -3.13
C GLN A 380 -5.11 18.75 -3.76
N GLY A 381 -3.87 18.67 -3.26
CA GLY A 381 -2.69 19.37 -3.79
C GLY A 381 -2.28 20.64 -3.04
N GLU A 382 -1.03 21.05 -3.21
CA GLU A 382 -0.42 22.24 -2.61
C GLU A 382 -0.59 23.47 -3.51
N THR A 383 -1.20 24.55 -3.03
CA THR A 383 -1.44 25.76 -3.84
C THR A 383 -0.13 26.49 -4.15
N ILE A 384 0.16 26.68 -5.44
CA ILE A 384 1.44 27.25 -5.90
C ILE A 384 1.46 28.77 -5.72
N SER A 385 2.05 29.22 -4.62
CA SER A 385 2.23 30.63 -4.27
C SER A 385 3.62 31.17 -4.66
N LYS A 386 3.80 32.50 -4.55
CA LYS A 386 5.09 33.17 -4.82
C LYS A 386 6.16 32.67 -3.83
N GLY A 387 7.17 31.99 -4.35
CA GLY A 387 8.23 31.34 -3.57
C GLY A 387 8.25 29.82 -3.73
N HIS A 388 7.13 29.21 -4.13
CA HIS A 388 7.09 27.78 -4.44
C HIS A 388 7.93 27.44 -5.68
N ARG A 389 8.65 26.31 -5.65
CA ARG A 389 9.67 25.90 -6.65
C ARG A 389 9.20 25.91 -8.12
N ASN A 390 7.90 25.71 -8.36
CA ASN A 390 7.29 25.64 -9.69
C ASN A 390 6.44 26.89 -10.02
N TYR A 391 6.49 27.96 -9.23
CA TYR A 391 5.72 29.19 -9.43
C TYR A 391 6.01 29.88 -10.78
N GLU A 392 7.28 30.06 -11.15
CA GLU A 392 7.65 30.62 -12.47
C GLU A 392 7.14 29.75 -13.63
N LEU A 393 7.20 28.42 -13.46
CA LEU A 393 6.67 27.48 -14.45
C LEU A 393 5.14 27.63 -14.56
N MET A 394 4.40 27.72 -13.46
CA MET A 394 2.95 27.97 -13.45
C MET A 394 2.60 29.25 -14.23
N LEU A 395 3.25 30.38 -13.94
CA LEU A 395 3.00 31.63 -14.66
C LEU A 395 3.24 31.48 -16.17
N ASN A 396 4.32 30.79 -16.57
CA ASN A 396 4.64 30.54 -17.97
C ASN A 396 3.64 29.58 -18.65
N LEU A 397 3.06 28.63 -17.92
CA LEU A 397 1.94 27.80 -18.38
C LEU A 397 0.70 28.67 -18.64
N GLN A 398 0.30 29.49 -17.67
CA GLN A 398 -0.91 30.31 -17.75
C GLN A 398 -0.82 31.38 -18.85
N LEU A 399 0.31 32.09 -18.96
CA LEU A 399 0.57 33.08 -20.01
C LEU A 399 0.54 32.44 -21.41
N GLY A 400 1.18 31.28 -21.56
CA GLY A 400 1.25 30.55 -22.83
C GLY A 400 -0.11 30.01 -23.28
N ILE A 401 -0.88 29.39 -22.39
CA ILE A 401 -2.22 28.86 -22.71
C ILE A 401 -3.19 30.01 -23.03
N ARG A 402 -3.21 31.08 -22.23
CA ARG A 402 -4.06 32.27 -22.46
C ARG A 402 -3.79 32.89 -23.85
N HIS A 403 -2.53 32.97 -24.27
CA HIS A 403 -2.14 33.43 -25.61
C HIS A 403 -2.53 32.44 -26.72
N ALA A 404 -2.20 31.16 -26.52
CA ALA A 404 -2.43 30.10 -27.49
C ALA A 404 -3.91 29.89 -27.79
N VAL A 405 -4.80 30.10 -26.81
CA VAL A 405 -6.26 29.99 -26.97
C VAL A 405 -6.89 31.32 -27.38
N GLY A 406 -6.50 32.45 -26.78
CA GLY A 406 -7.13 33.76 -27.04
C GLY A 406 -6.98 34.29 -28.47
N LYS A 407 -6.04 33.76 -29.27
CA LYS A 407 -5.84 34.15 -30.68
C LYS A 407 -6.61 33.30 -31.71
N GLN A 408 -7.51 32.42 -31.25
CA GLN A 408 -8.03 31.34 -32.10
C GLN A 408 -9.40 31.67 -32.72
N ALA A 409 -9.41 31.85 -34.05
CA ALA A 409 -10.65 31.92 -34.83
C ALA A 409 -11.51 30.65 -34.64
N GLN A 410 -12.84 30.82 -34.73
CA GLN A 410 -13.81 29.74 -34.51
C GLN A 410 -13.62 28.56 -35.47
N VAL A 411 -13.93 27.35 -34.99
CA VAL A 411 -13.86 26.11 -35.79
C VAL A 411 -15.14 25.97 -36.61
N VAL A 412 -15.03 26.21 -37.92
CA VAL A 412 -16.14 26.08 -38.89
C VAL A 412 -16.52 24.62 -39.15
N SER A 413 -15.55 23.70 -39.24
CA SER A 413 -15.79 22.27 -39.46
C SER A 413 -14.93 21.37 -38.55
N LEU A 414 -15.45 20.19 -38.23
CA LEU A 414 -14.77 19.11 -37.48
C LEU A 414 -14.05 18.12 -38.41
N ASP A 415 -14.03 18.35 -39.72
CA ASP A 415 -13.24 17.57 -40.67
C ASP A 415 -11.88 18.22 -40.92
N LEU A 416 -10.84 17.62 -40.32
CA LEU A 416 -9.50 18.16 -40.30
C LEU A 416 -8.62 17.53 -41.37
N LYS A 417 -7.99 18.36 -42.20
CA LYS A 417 -6.98 17.92 -43.18
C LYS A 417 -5.77 17.32 -42.45
N HIS A 418 -5.14 16.30 -43.04
CA HIS A 418 -3.97 15.62 -42.48
C HIS A 418 -2.84 16.58 -42.04
N SER A 419 -2.67 17.72 -42.72
CA SER A 419 -1.70 18.75 -42.34
C SER A 419 -1.90 19.33 -40.93
N ALA A 420 -3.14 19.37 -40.41
CA ALA A 420 -3.43 19.84 -39.05
C ALA A 420 -2.82 18.97 -37.95
N PHE A 421 -2.47 17.71 -38.27
CA PHE A 421 -1.85 16.74 -37.38
C PHE A 421 -0.32 16.73 -37.46
N ASP A 422 0.33 17.52 -38.34
CA ASP A 422 1.80 17.49 -38.45
C ASP A 422 2.48 18.33 -37.35
N PRO A 423 3.22 17.72 -36.40
CA PRO A 423 3.95 18.46 -35.36
C PRO A 423 5.16 19.25 -35.88
N LYS A 424 5.47 19.22 -37.19
CA LYS A 424 6.58 19.96 -37.82
C LYS A 424 6.34 21.46 -37.96
N GLU A 425 5.17 22.00 -37.62
CA GLU A 425 5.02 23.44 -37.38
C GLU A 425 5.97 23.89 -36.27
N LYS A 426 7.15 24.41 -36.64
CA LYS A 426 8.23 24.80 -35.72
C LYS A 426 8.07 26.23 -35.18
N VAL A 427 6.85 26.75 -35.16
CA VAL A 427 6.56 28.08 -34.60
C VAL A 427 6.88 28.06 -33.10
N TRP A 428 7.79 28.95 -32.68
CA TRP A 428 8.10 29.21 -31.28
C TRP A 428 7.81 30.68 -31.00
N THR A 429 6.77 30.95 -30.22
CA THR A 429 6.48 32.31 -29.74
C THR A 429 7.49 32.66 -28.66
N ARG A 430 8.23 33.78 -28.79
CA ARG A 430 9.00 34.36 -27.68
C ARG A 430 8.06 35.11 -26.74
N PHE A 431 8.31 34.99 -25.44
CA PHE A 431 7.66 35.71 -24.37
C PHE A 431 8.75 36.37 -23.51
N PRO A 432 9.22 37.57 -23.89
CA PRO A 432 10.16 38.35 -23.09
C PRO A 432 9.39 39.22 -22.06
N PRO A 433 9.99 39.61 -20.92
CA PRO A 433 9.32 40.37 -19.86
C PRO A 433 8.66 41.67 -20.35
N GLU A 434 9.33 42.40 -21.25
CA GLU A 434 8.86 43.64 -21.87
C GLU A 434 7.73 43.44 -22.90
N GLY A 435 7.39 42.19 -23.23
CA GLY A 435 6.38 41.85 -24.23
C GLY A 435 6.85 42.03 -25.68
N THR A 436 5.93 41.89 -26.62
CA THR A 436 6.16 42.13 -28.05
C THR A 436 4.87 42.65 -28.70
N LYS A 437 4.92 43.04 -29.99
CA LYS A 437 3.71 43.28 -30.81
C LYS A 437 2.69 42.11 -30.77
N HIS A 438 3.10 40.93 -30.32
CA HIS A 438 2.29 39.71 -30.32
C HIS A 438 2.20 39.01 -28.95
N THR A 439 2.77 39.54 -27.87
CA THR A 439 2.70 38.98 -26.50
C THR A 439 2.61 40.11 -25.48
N PRO A 440 1.74 40.03 -24.46
CA PRO A 440 1.70 41.07 -23.42
C PRO A 440 3.00 41.06 -22.59
N PRO A 441 3.37 42.21 -21.98
CA PRO A 441 4.42 42.25 -20.95
C PRO A 441 4.05 41.38 -19.73
N HIS A 442 5.05 40.89 -19.01
CA HIS A 442 4.85 40.02 -17.84
C HIS A 442 6.03 40.01 -16.86
N GLN A 443 5.75 39.62 -15.60
CA GLN A 443 6.73 39.57 -14.51
C GLN A 443 7.65 38.33 -14.52
N SER A 444 7.42 37.37 -15.43
CA SER A 444 8.24 36.15 -15.57
C SER A 444 9.44 36.36 -16.51
N SER A 445 10.50 35.55 -16.37
CA SER A 445 11.70 35.57 -17.22
C SER A 445 11.41 35.25 -18.69
N GLU A 446 12.36 35.51 -19.62
CA GLU A 446 12.14 35.13 -21.03
C GLU A 446 11.96 33.62 -21.20
N PHE A 447 10.79 33.22 -21.68
CA PHE A 447 10.52 31.87 -22.15
C PHE A 447 10.13 31.83 -23.64
N LYS A 448 10.09 30.62 -24.20
CA LYS A 448 9.54 30.37 -25.54
C LYS A 448 8.47 29.29 -25.47
N TRP A 449 7.35 29.55 -26.12
CA TRP A 449 6.20 28.66 -26.17
C TRP A 449 6.13 27.94 -27.51
N LYS A 450 5.70 26.68 -27.48
CA LYS A 450 5.20 25.97 -28.66
C LYS A 450 3.91 25.23 -28.34
N ASP A 451 2.90 25.42 -29.18
CA ASP A 451 1.72 24.56 -29.30
C ASP A 451 1.98 23.40 -30.26
N TYR A 452 1.36 22.25 -30.02
CA TYR A 452 1.34 21.15 -30.98
C TYR A 452 -0.08 21.00 -31.55
N CYS A 453 -0.19 20.90 -32.88
CA CYS A 453 -1.45 20.63 -33.59
C CYS A 453 -2.63 21.50 -33.09
N PRO A 454 -2.50 22.84 -32.99
CA PRO A 454 -3.41 23.69 -32.23
C PRO A 454 -4.86 23.68 -32.77
N LEU A 455 -5.05 23.38 -34.05
CA LEU A 455 -6.39 23.20 -34.65
C LEU A 455 -7.06 21.91 -34.15
N VAL A 456 -6.31 20.81 -34.00
CA VAL A 456 -6.83 19.53 -33.49
C VAL A 456 -7.31 19.71 -32.05
N PHE A 457 -6.51 20.31 -31.17
CA PHE A 457 -6.90 20.54 -29.77
C PHE A 457 -8.00 21.59 -29.58
N ARG A 458 -8.21 22.49 -30.55
CA ARG A 458 -9.40 23.36 -30.60
C ARG A 458 -10.65 22.56 -30.97
N SER A 459 -10.55 21.68 -31.95
CA SER A 459 -11.65 20.80 -32.37
C SER A 459 -11.99 19.72 -31.34
N LEU A 460 -10.99 19.19 -30.60
CA LEU A 460 -11.21 18.30 -29.45
C LEU A 460 -11.99 18.99 -28.34
N ARG A 461 -11.62 20.23 -27.95
CA ARG A 461 -12.41 21.00 -26.97
C ARG A 461 -13.85 21.24 -27.45
N LYS A 462 -14.07 21.54 -28.74
CA LYS A 462 -15.42 21.66 -29.32
C LYS A 462 -16.20 20.33 -29.28
N LEU A 463 -15.58 19.19 -29.61
CA LEU A 463 -16.19 17.86 -29.50
C LEU A 463 -16.58 17.52 -28.06
N PHE A 464 -15.68 17.82 -27.11
CA PHE A 464 -15.90 17.59 -25.68
C PHE A 464 -16.82 18.63 -25.00
N LYS A 465 -17.49 19.49 -25.78
CA LYS A 465 -18.46 20.51 -25.31
C LYS A 465 -17.83 21.52 -24.32
N VAL A 466 -16.53 21.80 -24.47
CA VAL A 466 -15.76 22.75 -23.64
C VAL A 466 -15.70 24.12 -24.32
N ASP A 467 -16.20 25.15 -23.64
CA ASP A 467 -16.08 26.54 -24.09
C ASP A 467 -14.64 27.07 -23.93
N PRO A 468 -14.09 27.84 -24.91
CA PRO A 468 -12.73 28.37 -24.83
C PRO A 468 -12.47 29.40 -23.72
N ALA A 469 -13.47 30.21 -23.34
CA ALA A 469 -13.34 31.20 -22.27
C ALA A 469 -13.34 30.53 -20.90
N ASP A 470 -14.28 29.60 -20.66
CA ASP A 470 -14.31 28.73 -19.49
C ASP A 470 -12.98 28.00 -19.24
N TYR A 471 -12.44 27.44 -20.33
CA TYR A 471 -11.14 26.75 -20.33
C TYR A 471 -9.98 27.68 -19.95
N MET A 472 -9.99 28.92 -20.46
CA MET A 472 -8.99 29.93 -20.08
C MET A 472 -9.18 30.45 -18.65
N LEU A 473 -10.42 30.58 -18.15
CA LEU A 473 -10.71 31.03 -16.80
C LEU A 473 -10.25 30.01 -15.75
N SER A 474 -10.58 28.73 -15.98
CA SER A 474 -10.21 27.61 -15.10
C SER A 474 -8.69 27.41 -14.95
N ILE A 475 -7.96 27.47 -16.07
CA ILE A 475 -6.51 27.18 -16.07
C ILE A 475 -5.68 28.45 -15.86
N CYS A 476 -6.12 29.59 -16.40
CA CYS A 476 -5.34 30.81 -16.53
C CYS A 476 -6.04 32.04 -15.93
N GLY A 477 -7.04 31.86 -15.06
CA GLY A 477 -7.70 32.92 -14.31
C GLY A 477 -6.80 33.53 -13.23
N ASN A 478 -7.43 34.08 -12.18
CA ASN A 478 -6.71 34.68 -11.06
C ASN A 478 -6.28 33.65 -10.00
N ASP A 479 -6.85 32.44 -10.06
CA ASP A 479 -6.53 31.34 -9.15
C ASP A 479 -5.17 30.70 -9.47
N ALA A 480 -4.44 30.34 -8.41
CA ALA A 480 -3.24 29.53 -8.52
C ALA A 480 -3.59 28.06 -8.78
N LEU A 481 -2.74 27.37 -9.55
CA LEU A 481 -2.82 25.92 -9.70
C LEU A 481 -2.32 25.22 -8.43
N ARG A 482 -2.82 24.01 -8.17
CA ARG A 482 -2.35 23.13 -7.09
C ARG A 482 -1.38 22.09 -7.63
N GLU A 483 -0.22 21.91 -7.01
CA GLU A 483 0.70 20.80 -7.31
C GLU A 483 0.24 19.51 -6.62
N LEU A 484 0.16 18.42 -7.37
CA LEU A 484 -0.11 17.10 -6.83
C LEU A 484 1.20 16.34 -6.61
N SER A 485 1.54 16.09 -5.35
CA SER A 485 2.69 15.28 -4.93
C SER A 485 2.60 13.86 -5.49
N SER A 486 3.33 13.62 -6.59
CA SER A 486 3.29 12.39 -7.38
C SER A 486 4.62 11.62 -7.25
N PRO A 487 4.77 10.70 -6.26
CA PRO A 487 5.92 9.79 -6.14
C PRO A 487 5.83 8.58 -7.11
N GLY A 488 5.26 8.81 -8.29
CA GLY A 488 5.09 7.82 -9.34
C GLY A 488 6.40 7.51 -10.07
N LYS A 489 6.55 6.27 -10.57
CA LYS A 489 7.73 5.77 -11.31
C LYS A 489 8.09 6.61 -12.55
N SER A 490 7.19 7.49 -13.00
CA SER A 490 7.41 8.42 -14.10
C SER A 490 8.34 9.59 -13.74
N GLY A 491 8.34 10.09 -12.50
CA GLY A 491 8.93 11.39 -12.16
C GLY A 491 8.22 12.58 -12.81
N SER A 492 6.93 12.45 -13.14
CA SER A 492 6.11 13.52 -13.72
C SER A 492 5.45 14.38 -12.64
N PHE A 493 5.51 15.70 -12.80
CA PHE A 493 4.69 16.64 -12.03
C PHE A 493 3.27 16.69 -12.60
N PHE A 494 2.31 16.95 -11.71
CA PHE A 494 0.91 17.15 -12.05
C PHE A 494 0.42 18.44 -11.39
N TYR A 495 -0.30 19.26 -12.15
CA TYR A 495 -1.02 20.42 -11.65
C TYR A 495 -2.53 20.19 -11.78
N LEU A 496 -3.31 20.79 -10.88
CA LEU A 496 -4.77 20.71 -10.83
C LEU A 496 -5.36 22.13 -10.74
N THR A 497 -6.40 22.42 -11.51
CA THR A 497 -7.11 23.72 -11.49
C THR A 497 -7.89 23.90 -10.19
N ASN A 498 -8.19 25.14 -9.77
CA ASN A 498 -8.91 25.38 -8.49
C ASN A 498 -10.37 24.89 -8.53
N ASP A 499 -10.97 24.82 -9.72
CA ASP A 499 -12.29 24.22 -9.99
C ASP A 499 -12.26 22.68 -10.15
N ASP A 500 -11.10 22.05 -9.94
CA ASP A 500 -10.85 20.61 -10.08
C ASP A 500 -11.18 20.01 -11.49
N ARG A 501 -11.51 20.82 -12.51
CA ARG A 501 -11.92 20.33 -13.85
C ARG A 501 -10.78 19.76 -14.70
N TYR A 502 -9.58 20.36 -14.64
CA TYR A 502 -8.46 20.00 -15.52
C TYR A 502 -7.18 19.66 -14.76
N MET A 503 -6.46 18.67 -15.27
CA MET A 503 -5.11 18.32 -14.84
C MET A 503 -4.09 18.68 -15.91
N ILE A 504 -2.90 19.11 -15.50
CA ILE A 504 -1.76 19.35 -16.39
C ILE A 504 -0.63 18.40 -15.99
N LYS A 505 -0.35 17.38 -16.81
CA LYS A 505 0.70 16.37 -16.58
C LYS A 505 1.95 16.74 -17.36
N THR A 506 3.13 16.80 -16.72
CA THR A 506 4.40 17.00 -17.44
C THR A 506 4.84 15.72 -18.14
N MET A 507 5.25 15.83 -19.42
CA MET A 507 5.47 14.70 -20.33
C MET A 507 6.94 14.56 -20.76
N LYS A 508 7.42 13.31 -20.85
CA LYS A 508 8.71 12.95 -21.44
C LYS A 508 8.69 13.12 -22.96
N LYS A 509 9.88 13.23 -23.55
CA LYS A 509 10.07 13.36 -25.01
C LYS A 509 9.57 12.11 -25.76
N SER A 510 9.60 10.93 -25.12
CA SER A 510 9.04 9.68 -25.63
C SER A 510 7.52 9.75 -25.69
N GLU A 511 6.84 9.89 -24.56
CA GLU A 511 5.37 9.99 -24.44
C GLU A 511 4.78 11.05 -25.38
N THR A 512 5.47 12.19 -25.55
CA THR A 512 5.04 13.24 -26.50
C THR A 512 5.09 12.76 -27.96
N LYS A 513 6.09 11.95 -28.36
CA LYS A 513 6.11 11.33 -29.71
C LYS A 513 4.98 10.32 -29.87
N VAL A 514 4.69 9.54 -28.83
CA VAL A 514 3.61 8.53 -28.83
C VAL A 514 2.27 9.22 -29.06
N PHE A 515 1.96 10.25 -28.26
CA PHE A 515 0.71 10.99 -28.43
C PHE A 515 0.60 11.64 -29.82
N LEU A 516 1.69 12.21 -30.35
CA LEU A 516 1.71 12.83 -31.68
C LEU A 516 1.60 11.82 -32.83
N ARG A 517 1.99 10.55 -32.64
CA ARG A 517 1.74 9.47 -33.61
C ARG A 517 0.26 9.14 -33.67
N MET A 518 -0.32 8.83 -32.51
CA MET A 518 -1.71 8.36 -32.37
C MET A 518 -2.76 9.48 -32.46
N LEU A 519 -2.37 10.76 -32.55
CA LEU A 519 -3.29 11.89 -32.43
C LEU A 519 -4.43 11.87 -33.47
N ALA A 520 -4.16 11.37 -34.69
CA ALA A 520 -5.18 11.23 -35.72
C ALA A 520 -6.17 10.08 -35.42
N ALA A 521 -5.67 8.93 -34.98
CA ALA A 521 -6.51 7.81 -34.55
C ALA A 521 -7.34 8.18 -33.31
N TYR A 522 -6.72 8.81 -32.31
CA TYR A 522 -7.39 9.35 -31.12
C TYR A 522 -8.50 10.34 -31.49
N TYR A 523 -8.22 11.30 -32.38
CA TYR A 523 -9.22 12.27 -32.83
C TYR A 523 -10.43 11.60 -33.49
N ASN A 524 -10.20 10.60 -34.33
CA ASN A 524 -11.27 9.84 -34.97
C ASN A 524 -12.05 8.98 -33.96
N HIS A 525 -11.36 8.35 -33.00
CA HIS A 525 -11.96 7.51 -31.96
C HIS A 525 -12.92 8.29 -31.07
N VAL A 526 -12.45 9.40 -30.48
CA VAL A 526 -13.29 10.24 -29.59
C VAL A 526 -14.37 11.03 -30.35
N ARG A 527 -14.30 11.09 -31.69
CA ARG A 527 -15.34 11.63 -32.57
C ARG A 527 -16.37 10.58 -32.96
N ALA A 528 -16.01 9.30 -32.98
CA ALA A 528 -16.91 8.18 -33.30
C ALA A 528 -17.67 7.65 -32.08
N PHE A 529 -17.09 7.76 -30.88
CA PHE A 529 -17.65 7.18 -29.64
C PHE A 529 -17.76 8.23 -28.52
N GLU A 530 -18.91 8.86 -28.36
CA GLU A 530 -19.12 9.88 -27.30
C GLU A 530 -18.95 9.32 -25.88
N ASN A 531 -19.32 8.05 -25.68
CA ASN A 531 -19.20 7.31 -24.41
C ASN A 531 -17.78 6.77 -24.13
N THR A 532 -16.78 7.06 -24.96
CA THR A 532 -15.40 6.55 -24.77
C THR A 532 -14.88 6.85 -23.37
N LEU A 533 -14.34 5.80 -22.73
CA LEU A 533 -13.72 5.85 -21.41
C LEU A 533 -12.28 6.37 -21.49
N VAL A 534 -11.70 6.44 -22.69
CA VAL A 534 -10.35 6.96 -22.91
C VAL A 534 -10.26 8.43 -22.46
N ILE A 535 -9.24 8.73 -21.66
CA ILE A 535 -9.00 10.06 -21.09
C ILE A 535 -9.04 11.20 -22.14
N ARG A 536 -9.73 12.29 -21.78
CA ARG A 536 -9.95 13.46 -22.66
C ARG A 536 -8.76 14.42 -22.59
N PHE A 537 -8.15 14.71 -23.74
CA PHE A 537 -7.02 15.64 -23.89
C PHE A 537 -7.46 16.95 -24.56
N TYR A 538 -7.10 18.09 -23.95
CA TYR A 538 -7.55 19.42 -24.35
C TYR A 538 -6.44 20.32 -24.92
N GLY A 539 -5.16 19.96 -24.70
CA GLY A 539 -4.01 20.69 -25.23
C GLY A 539 -2.70 19.94 -25.04
N LEU A 540 -1.75 20.11 -25.97
CA LEU A 540 -0.39 19.59 -25.89
C LEU A 540 0.60 20.70 -26.25
N HIS A 541 1.52 21.00 -25.35
CA HIS A 541 2.37 22.19 -25.45
C HIS A 541 3.80 21.92 -24.93
N CYS A 542 4.71 22.86 -25.21
CA CYS A 542 6.06 22.87 -24.65
C CYS A 542 6.50 24.30 -24.32
N VAL A 543 6.96 24.49 -23.08
CA VAL A 543 7.70 25.68 -22.65
C VAL A 543 9.20 25.39 -22.69
N LYS A 544 9.96 26.35 -23.19
CA LYS A 544 11.41 26.36 -23.21
C LYS A 544 11.88 27.54 -22.36
N LEU A 545 12.48 27.24 -21.22
CA LEU A 545 13.01 28.23 -20.28
C LEU A 545 14.43 28.64 -20.70
N SER A 546 14.78 29.90 -20.48
CA SER A 546 16.06 30.50 -20.91
C SER A 546 17.01 30.71 -19.71
N THR A 547 17.14 29.70 -18.86
CA THR A 547 17.89 29.76 -17.60
C THR A 547 19.41 29.68 -17.85
N GLY A 548 20.03 30.82 -18.16
CA GLY A 548 21.45 30.91 -18.49
C GLY A 548 21.79 30.15 -19.78
N THR A 549 22.91 29.41 -19.76
CA THR A 549 23.40 28.65 -20.93
C THR A 549 22.59 27.37 -21.21
N ILE A 550 21.75 26.89 -20.28
CA ILE A 550 21.08 25.59 -20.39
C ILE A 550 19.57 25.75 -20.67
N GLN A 551 19.17 25.39 -21.89
CA GLN A 551 17.79 25.58 -22.36
C GLN A 551 16.86 24.40 -22.01
N LYS A 552 16.35 24.39 -20.77
CA LYS A 552 15.39 23.39 -20.28
C LYS A 552 14.07 23.42 -21.07
N LYS A 553 13.63 22.27 -21.58
CA LYS A 553 12.36 22.11 -22.33
C LYS A 553 11.38 21.21 -21.57
N VAL A 554 10.37 21.82 -20.96
CA VAL A 554 9.27 21.11 -20.29
C VAL A 554 8.13 20.94 -21.29
N ARG A 555 7.61 19.72 -21.42
CA ARG A 555 6.39 19.42 -22.20
C ARG A 555 5.30 19.03 -21.22
N PHE A 556 4.06 19.26 -21.60
CA PHE A 556 2.91 18.92 -20.78
C PHE A 556 1.67 18.75 -21.65
N VAL A 557 0.77 17.90 -21.16
CA VAL A 557 -0.56 17.70 -21.73
C VAL A 557 -1.59 18.20 -20.73
N ILE A 558 -2.63 18.84 -21.24
CA ILE A 558 -3.80 19.26 -20.47
C ILE A 558 -4.89 18.22 -20.71
N MET A 559 -5.42 17.65 -19.63
CA MET A 559 -6.34 16.53 -19.65
C MET A 559 -7.48 16.76 -18.65
N GLY A 560 -8.60 16.06 -18.83
CA GLY A 560 -9.68 16.09 -17.84
C GLY A 560 -9.26 15.48 -16.51
N ASN A 561 -9.68 16.07 -15.41
CA ASN A 561 -9.74 15.32 -14.16
C ASN A 561 -10.93 14.36 -14.27
N LEU A 562 -10.66 13.04 -14.24
CA LEU A 562 -11.71 12.03 -14.23
C LEU A 562 -12.62 12.19 -12.99
N PHE A 563 -12.03 12.61 -11.87
CA PHE A 563 -12.68 12.77 -10.57
C PHE A 563 -13.22 14.18 -10.31
N CYS A 564 -13.53 14.92 -11.38
CA CYS A 564 -14.32 16.14 -11.30
C CYS A 564 -15.82 15.77 -11.14
N SER A 565 -16.29 15.69 -9.90
CA SER A 565 -17.69 15.41 -9.56
C SER A 565 -18.06 16.07 -8.22
N GLU A 566 -19.36 16.26 -8.01
CA GLU A 566 -19.95 16.78 -6.76
C GLU A 566 -19.91 15.74 -5.64
N PHE A 567 -19.80 14.45 -5.99
CA PHE A 567 -19.77 13.34 -5.03
C PHE A 567 -18.38 13.18 -4.39
N SER A 568 -18.36 13.03 -3.06
CA SER A 568 -17.15 12.70 -2.31
C SER A 568 -16.66 11.30 -2.66
N ILE A 569 -15.55 11.18 -3.40
CA ILE A 569 -14.97 9.88 -3.73
C ILE A 569 -14.29 9.29 -2.49
N HIS A 570 -14.84 8.19 -2.00
CA HIS A 570 -14.44 7.51 -0.77
C HIS A 570 -13.29 6.51 -0.99
N ARG A 571 -13.31 5.74 -2.09
CA ARG A 571 -12.20 4.85 -2.50
C ARG A 571 -11.83 5.07 -3.97
N ARG A 572 -10.55 4.89 -4.31
CA ARG A 572 -9.99 5.04 -5.66
C ARG A 572 -9.14 3.82 -6.01
N PHE A 573 -9.31 3.24 -7.19
CA PHE A 573 -8.58 2.07 -7.67
C PHE A 573 -7.96 2.31 -9.05
N ASP A 574 -6.72 1.92 -9.26
CA ASP A 574 -6.03 1.82 -10.55
C ASP A 574 -5.96 0.33 -10.92
N LEU A 575 -6.59 -0.08 -12.02
CA LEU A 575 -6.80 -1.49 -12.38
C LEU A 575 -6.17 -1.82 -13.75
N LYS A 576 -5.44 -2.95 -13.85
CA LYS A 576 -4.66 -3.38 -15.03
C LYS A 576 -4.79 -4.89 -15.37
N GLY A 577 -5.47 -5.67 -14.53
CA GLY A 577 -5.62 -7.12 -14.66
C GLY A 577 -4.34 -7.92 -14.41
N SER A 578 -3.37 -7.35 -13.69
CA SER A 578 -2.06 -7.96 -13.39
C SER A 578 -1.81 -7.97 -11.88
N SER A 579 -0.99 -8.90 -11.38
CA SER A 579 -0.69 -9.06 -9.94
C SER A 579 0.65 -8.47 -9.50
N LEU A 580 1.68 -8.49 -10.35
CA LEU A 580 3.07 -8.18 -9.94
C LEU A 580 3.26 -6.70 -9.52
N GLY A 581 3.43 -6.46 -8.21
CA GLY A 581 3.54 -5.10 -7.64
C GLY A 581 2.21 -4.32 -7.61
N ARG A 582 1.08 -5.04 -7.67
CA ARG A 582 -0.28 -4.49 -7.81
C ARG A 582 -1.12 -4.58 -6.52
N THR A 583 -0.46 -4.52 -5.37
CA THR A 583 -1.04 -4.16 -4.05
C THR A 583 -0.49 -2.83 -3.56
N THR A 584 -1.11 -2.16 -2.60
CA THR A 584 -0.69 -0.87 -2.05
C THR A 584 0.07 -1.03 -0.73
N ASP A 585 1.28 -0.49 -0.68
CA ASP A 585 2.25 -0.61 0.41
C ASP A 585 1.81 0.05 1.76
N LYS A 586 0.58 0.57 1.84
CA LYS A 586 0.01 1.26 3.02
C LYS A 586 -0.93 0.33 3.80
N PRO A 587 -0.94 0.35 5.15
CA PRO A 587 -1.97 -0.31 5.94
C PRO A 587 -3.34 0.38 5.77
N GLU A 588 -4.44 -0.34 6.01
CA GLU A 588 -5.83 0.17 5.89
C GLU A 588 -6.07 1.46 6.69
N SER A 589 -5.37 1.65 7.82
CA SER A 589 -5.44 2.87 8.65
C SER A 589 -4.81 4.13 8.00
N GLU A 590 -3.98 3.97 6.96
CA GLU A 590 -3.40 5.06 6.17
C GLU A 590 -4.09 5.24 4.79
N ILE A 591 -5.08 4.38 4.47
CA ILE A 591 -5.91 4.52 3.29
C ILE A 591 -6.90 5.68 3.53
N ASN A 592 -6.70 6.75 2.77
CA ASN A 592 -7.61 7.88 2.72
C ASN A 592 -8.23 8.02 1.32
N SER A 593 -9.21 8.90 1.18
CA SER A 593 -9.93 9.18 -0.07
C SER A 593 -9.06 9.59 -1.27
N ASN A 594 -7.80 10.01 -1.03
CA ASN A 594 -6.81 10.34 -2.07
C ASN A 594 -5.81 9.20 -2.35
N THR A 595 -5.86 8.09 -1.61
CA THR A 595 -4.99 6.93 -1.82
C THR A 595 -5.51 6.10 -2.99
N ILE A 596 -4.63 5.83 -3.96
CA ILE A 596 -4.95 5.03 -5.15
C ILE A 596 -4.58 3.57 -4.85
N LEU A 597 -5.61 2.74 -4.68
CA LEU A 597 -5.54 1.30 -4.50
C LEU A 597 -5.32 0.60 -5.86
N LYS A 598 -5.03 -0.70 -5.85
CA LYS A 598 -4.67 -1.50 -7.04
C LYS A 598 -5.44 -2.83 -7.11
N ASP A 599 -5.17 -3.65 -8.12
CA ASP A 599 -5.87 -4.92 -8.40
C ASP A 599 -5.88 -5.89 -7.19
N LEU A 600 -4.77 -6.02 -6.47
CA LEU A 600 -4.69 -6.89 -5.29
C LEU A 600 -5.33 -6.26 -4.04
N ASP A 601 -5.68 -4.98 -4.08
CA ASP A 601 -6.41 -4.30 -3.00
C ASP A 601 -7.93 -4.26 -3.28
N LEU A 602 -8.37 -4.68 -4.48
CA LEU A 602 -9.77 -4.67 -4.88
C LEU A 602 -10.56 -5.78 -4.17
N ASN A 603 -11.54 -5.34 -3.38
CA ASN A 603 -12.42 -6.16 -2.54
C ASN A 603 -13.91 -6.02 -2.92
N PHE A 604 -14.20 -5.70 -4.18
CA PHE A 604 -15.57 -5.50 -4.72
C PHE A 604 -15.74 -6.07 -6.13
N ILE A 605 -16.96 -6.49 -6.44
CA ILE A 605 -17.52 -6.64 -7.78
C ILE A 605 -18.59 -5.55 -7.95
N PHE A 606 -18.66 -4.94 -9.14
CA PHE A 606 -19.56 -3.83 -9.45
C PHE A 606 -20.66 -4.29 -10.40
N ARG A 607 -21.88 -4.42 -9.85
CA ARG A 607 -23.06 -4.80 -10.61
C ARG A 607 -23.67 -3.56 -11.25
N LEU A 608 -23.73 -3.60 -12.58
CA LEU A 608 -24.28 -2.55 -13.43
C LEU A 608 -25.62 -3.02 -14.01
N GLN A 609 -26.62 -2.13 -14.01
CA GLN A 609 -27.89 -2.38 -14.69
C GLN A 609 -27.66 -2.83 -16.14
N LYS A 610 -28.38 -3.87 -16.60
CA LYS A 610 -28.25 -4.53 -17.92
C LYS A 610 -27.87 -3.61 -19.09
N ALA A 611 -28.58 -2.51 -19.30
CA ALA A 611 -28.31 -1.58 -20.40
C ALA A 611 -26.94 -0.89 -20.28
N TRP A 612 -26.56 -0.46 -19.07
CA TRP A 612 -25.25 0.11 -18.78
C TRP A 612 -24.13 -0.94 -18.83
N PHE A 613 -24.40 -2.18 -18.41
CA PHE A 613 -23.43 -3.27 -18.54
C PHE A 613 -23.12 -3.59 -20.01
N GLN A 614 -24.14 -3.72 -20.85
CA GLN A 614 -23.95 -4.00 -22.28
C GLN A 614 -23.19 -2.87 -23.00
N GLU A 615 -23.53 -1.61 -22.71
CA GLU A 615 -22.80 -0.45 -23.26
C GLU A 615 -21.36 -0.35 -22.70
N PHE A 616 -21.14 -0.73 -21.45
CA PHE A 616 -19.81 -0.83 -20.84
C PHE A 616 -18.92 -1.85 -21.56
N ILE A 617 -19.39 -3.09 -21.75
CA ILE A 617 -18.67 -4.13 -22.50
C ILE A 617 -18.35 -3.62 -23.92
N ARG A 618 -19.37 -3.09 -24.63
CA ARG A 618 -19.24 -2.60 -26.01
C ARG A 618 -18.21 -1.48 -26.13
N GLN A 619 -18.14 -0.56 -25.16
CA GLN A 619 -17.23 0.58 -25.23
C GLN A 619 -15.82 0.25 -24.76
N VAL A 620 -15.66 -0.59 -23.71
CA VAL A 620 -14.35 -1.10 -23.30
C VAL A 620 -13.70 -1.88 -24.45
N ASP A 621 -14.46 -2.71 -25.16
CA ASP A 621 -13.98 -3.41 -26.35
C ASP A 621 -13.44 -2.45 -27.43
N LYS A 622 -14.20 -1.39 -27.75
CA LYS A 622 -13.79 -0.41 -28.78
C LYS A 622 -12.61 0.45 -28.34
N ASP A 623 -12.55 0.86 -27.08
CA ASP A 623 -11.41 1.58 -26.53
C ASP A 623 -10.14 0.70 -26.51
N CYS A 624 -10.29 -0.59 -26.19
CA CYS A 624 -9.21 -1.58 -26.24
C CYS A 624 -8.72 -1.90 -27.67
N GLU A 625 -9.62 -2.00 -28.66
CA GLU A 625 -9.28 -2.16 -30.08
C GLU A 625 -8.41 -0.98 -30.57
N PHE A 626 -8.80 0.25 -30.25
CA PHE A 626 -8.03 1.46 -30.57
C PHE A 626 -6.63 1.45 -29.93
N LEU A 627 -6.54 1.11 -28.65
CA LEU A 627 -5.27 1.08 -27.93
C LEU A 627 -4.34 -0.05 -28.42
N GLU A 628 -4.87 -1.21 -28.82
CA GLU A 628 -4.10 -2.27 -29.46
C GLU A 628 -3.52 -1.81 -30.80
N GLN A 629 -4.34 -1.19 -31.67
CA GLN A 629 -3.94 -0.73 -32.99
C GLN A 629 -2.79 0.29 -32.93
N GLU A 630 -2.87 1.24 -31.98
CA GLU A 630 -1.81 2.22 -31.73
C GLU A 630 -0.63 1.68 -30.90
N ARG A 631 -0.61 0.37 -30.59
CA ARG A 631 0.43 -0.35 -29.83
C ARG A 631 0.68 0.19 -28.42
N ILE A 632 -0.39 0.68 -27.80
CA ILE A 632 -0.41 1.22 -26.45
C ILE A 632 -0.60 0.08 -25.44
N MET A 633 0.01 0.21 -24.27
CA MET A 633 0.06 -0.80 -23.21
C MET A 633 0.25 -0.15 -21.84
N ASP A 634 0.14 -0.94 -20.76
CA ASP A 634 0.29 -0.46 -19.37
C ASP A 634 -0.66 0.70 -19.01
N TYR A 635 -1.83 0.76 -19.65
CA TYR A 635 -2.94 1.68 -19.33
C TYR A 635 -3.84 1.10 -18.24
N SER A 636 -4.39 1.95 -17.37
CA SER A 636 -5.25 1.50 -16.26
C SER A 636 -6.71 1.89 -16.50
N LEU A 637 -7.67 1.11 -15.99
CA LEU A 637 -8.97 1.66 -15.63
C LEU A 637 -8.80 2.32 -14.26
N LEU A 638 -8.93 3.64 -14.20
CA LEU A 638 -9.04 4.38 -12.94
C LEU A 638 -10.51 4.39 -12.54
N VAL A 639 -10.82 3.96 -11.32
CA VAL A 639 -12.18 3.84 -10.76
C VAL A 639 -12.25 4.62 -9.45
N GLY A 640 -13.30 5.43 -9.28
CA GLY A 640 -13.66 6.13 -8.05
C GLY A 640 -15.03 5.69 -7.58
N ILE A 641 -15.17 5.45 -6.28
CA ILE A 641 -16.42 5.00 -5.63
C ILE A 641 -16.85 6.05 -4.60
N HIS A 642 -18.06 6.56 -4.74
CA HIS A 642 -18.84 7.18 -3.68
C HIS A 642 -19.86 6.17 -3.16
N PHE A 643 -20.08 6.11 -1.84
CA PHE A 643 -21.07 5.23 -1.21
C PHE A 643 -22.26 6.08 -0.75
N ARG A 644 -23.49 5.67 -1.09
CA ARG A 644 -24.71 6.46 -0.86
C ARG A 644 -25.18 6.44 0.60
N GLU A 645 -24.99 5.32 1.30
CA GLU A 645 -25.41 5.14 2.69
C GLU A 645 -24.23 4.89 3.64
N ALA A 646 -24.21 5.61 4.77
CA ALA A 646 -23.29 5.38 5.89
C ALA A 646 -23.93 5.88 7.20
N SER A 647 -23.54 5.26 8.31
CA SER A 647 -23.99 5.64 9.65
C SER A 647 -23.38 6.97 10.11
N VAL A 648 -23.96 7.57 11.16
CA VAL A 648 -23.42 8.78 11.81
C VAL A 648 -21.99 8.57 12.36
N ALA A 649 -21.60 7.32 12.63
CA ALA A 649 -20.23 6.94 13.02
C ALA A 649 -19.28 6.70 11.82
N GLY A 650 -19.76 6.85 10.59
CA GLY A 650 -18.98 6.64 9.36
C GLY A 650 -18.84 5.18 8.94
N GLU A 651 -19.72 4.28 9.39
CA GLU A 651 -19.72 2.86 8.97
C GLU A 651 -20.67 2.63 7.80
N LEU A 652 -20.22 1.89 6.79
CA LEU A 652 -21.02 1.58 5.60
C LEU A 652 -22.17 0.62 5.96
N ILE A 653 -23.39 1.03 5.63
CA ILE A 653 -24.60 0.25 5.87
C ILE A 653 -24.82 -0.68 4.66
N PRO A 654 -24.91 -2.02 4.84
CA PRO A 654 -25.26 -2.91 3.75
C PRO A 654 -26.74 -2.76 3.34
N SER A 655 -26.99 -2.72 2.04
CA SER A 655 -28.33 -2.61 1.46
C SER A 655 -29.16 -3.87 1.75
N GLY A 656 -29.93 -3.81 2.84
CA GLY A 656 -30.70 -4.92 3.40
C GLY A 656 -30.82 -4.91 4.93
N ALA A 657 -30.01 -4.11 5.64
CA ALA A 657 -29.96 -4.10 7.11
C ALA A 657 -31.11 -3.34 7.82
N ARG A 658 -32.30 -3.18 7.20
CA ARG A 658 -33.48 -2.58 7.86
C ARG A 658 -34.28 -3.67 8.57
N THR A 659 -34.16 -3.79 9.90
CA THR A 659 -35.08 -4.61 10.71
C THR A 659 -36.45 -3.94 10.82
N PRO A 660 -37.55 -4.58 10.39
CA PRO A 660 -38.89 -4.07 10.66
C PRO A 660 -39.25 -4.28 12.14
N ILE A 661 -39.76 -3.23 12.79
CA ILE A 661 -40.44 -3.32 14.08
C ILE A 661 -41.76 -2.57 13.92
N GLY A 662 -42.87 -3.30 14.02
CA GLY A 662 -44.23 -2.80 13.74
C GLY A 662 -44.98 -3.77 12.84
N GLU A 663 -45.97 -4.46 13.39
CA GLU A 663 -46.76 -5.50 12.72
C GLU A 663 -47.92 -4.90 11.91
N SER A 664 -48.14 -5.40 10.70
CA SER A 664 -49.48 -5.58 10.11
C SER A 664 -49.40 -6.53 8.92
N GLU A 665 -50.44 -7.33 8.73
CA GLU A 665 -50.52 -8.36 7.69
C GLU A 665 -51.03 -7.78 6.37
N ASP A 666 -50.36 -8.05 5.25
CA ASP A 666 -51.02 -8.41 3.98
C ASP A 666 -50.05 -9.15 3.04
N ASP A 667 -50.59 -9.97 2.14
CA ASP A 667 -49.80 -10.85 1.25
C ASP A 667 -49.50 -10.20 -0.11
N SER A 668 -48.25 -9.76 -0.30
CA SER A 668 -47.63 -9.73 -1.64
C SER A 668 -46.11 -9.57 -1.61
N ALA A 669 -45.42 -10.29 -2.49
CA ALA A 669 -43.96 -10.32 -2.55
C ALA A 669 -43.34 -8.94 -2.89
N PRO A 670 -42.35 -8.45 -2.13
CA PRO A 670 -41.75 -7.13 -2.33
C PRO A 670 -40.83 -7.10 -3.56
N ARG A 671 -41.40 -6.80 -4.72
CA ARG A 671 -40.64 -6.20 -5.83
C ARG A 671 -40.14 -4.82 -5.41
N LEU A 672 -38.94 -4.46 -5.86
CA LEU A 672 -38.25 -3.17 -5.68
C LEU A 672 -39.23 -2.00 -5.42
N SER A 673 -39.24 -1.50 -4.17
CA SER A 673 -40.08 -0.37 -3.79
C SER A 673 -39.55 0.92 -4.44
N ARG A 674 -40.34 1.41 -5.40
CA ARG A 674 -40.09 2.55 -6.31
C ARG A 674 -39.65 3.86 -5.64
N VAL A 675 -39.87 4.00 -4.34
CA VAL A 675 -39.74 5.25 -3.56
C VAL A 675 -38.29 5.75 -3.43
N ASP A 676 -37.30 4.87 -3.25
CA ASP A 676 -35.88 5.28 -3.20
C ASP A 676 -35.30 5.55 -4.60
N VAL A 677 -36.08 5.30 -5.67
CA VAL A 677 -35.85 5.81 -7.04
C VAL A 677 -36.57 7.15 -7.25
N ASP A 678 -37.74 7.38 -6.63
CA ASP A 678 -38.47 8.64 -6.73
C ASP A 678 -37.68 9.85 -6.14
N GLN A 679 -36.79 9.64 -5.16
CA GLN A 679 -35.84 10.67 -4.72
C GLN A 679 -34.78 11.06 -5.78
N LEU A 680 -34.47 10.17 -6.74
CA LEU A 680 -33.65 10.50 -7.93
C LEU A 680 -34.49 11.14 -9.05
N LEU A 681 -35.80 10.85 -9.11
CA LEU A 681 -36.72 11.44 -10.07
C LEU A 681 -37.19 12.86 -9.70
N SER A 682 -36.85 13.33 -8.50
CA SER A 682 -37.21 14.65 -7.97
C SER A 682 -36.36 15.82 -8.52
N ASP A 683 -35.21 15.54 -9.15
CA ASP A 683 -34.31 16.57 -9.71
C ASP A 683 -33.89 16.20 -11.15
N PRO A 684 -34.58 16.74 -12.18
CA PRO A 684 -34.28 16.48 -13.59
C PRO A 684 -32.86 16.88 -14.02
N THR A 685 -32.18 17.77 -13.28
CA THR A 685 -30.84 18.23 -13.66
C THR A 685 -29.76 17.18 -13.38
N ARG A 686 -29.94 16.37 -12.33
CA ARG A 686 -28.99 15.32 -11.94
C ARG A 686 -28.96 14.17 -12.93
N TRP A 687 -30.12 13.76 -13.45
CA TRP A 687 -30.23 12.67 -14.43
C TRP A 687 -29.44 12.98 -15.72
N ALA A 688 -29.42 14.25 -16.14
CA ALA A 688 -28.66 14.70 -17.30
C ALA A 688 -27.12 14.64 -17.13
N SER A 689 -26.62 14.37 -15.91
CA SER A 689 -25.18 14.18 -15.64
C SER A 689 -24.68 12.74 -15.82
N ILE A 690 -25.58 11.76 -15.82
CA ILE A 690 -25.24 10.33 -15.86
C ILE A 690 -24.78 9.96 -17.28
N ARG A 691 -23.59 9.37 -17.38
CA ARG A 691 -23.02 8.86 -18.64
C ARG A 691 -22.13 7.65 -18.36
N LEU A 692 -21.75 6.91 -19.40
CA LEU A 692 -20.77 5.83 -19.22
C LEU A 692 -19.47 6.39 -18.60
N GLY A 693 -19.02 5.80 -17.49
CA GLY A 693 -17.86 6.24 -16.71
C GLY A 693 -18.05 7.50 -15.88
N GLY A 694 -19.24 8.11 -15.82
CA GLY A 694 -19.48 9.35 -15.06
C GLY A 694 -20.80 9.35 -14.30
N ASN A 695 -20.72 9.50 -12.97
CA ASN A 695 -21.85 9.52 -12.04
C ASN A 695 -22.81 8.32 -12.20
N MET A 696 -22.28 7.13 -12.51
CA MET A 696 -23.10 5.93 -12.73
C MET A 696 -23.57 5.33 -11.40
N PRO A 697 -24.89 5.14 -11.18
CA PRO A 697 -25.38 4.33 -10.06
C PRO A 697 -25.06 2.86 -10.31
N ALA A 698 -24.64 2.15 -9.26
CA ALA A 698 -24.31 0.73 -9.29
C ALA A 698 -24.43 0.11 -7.89
N ARG A 699 -24.46 -1.24 -7.83
CA ARG A 699 -24.31 -1.99 -6.57
C ARG A 699 -22.90 -2.54 -6.47
N ALA A 700 -22.21 -2.24 -5.36
CA ALA A 700 -20.92 -2.85 -5.04
C ALA A 700 -21.14 -4.06 -4.14
N GLU A 701 -20.94 -5.27 -4.68
CA GLU A 701 -20.92 -6.51 -3.92
C GLU A 701 -19.51 -6.72 -3.34
N ARG A 702 -19.41 -6.90 -2.03
CA ARG A 702 -18.11 -7.12 -1.36
C ARG A 702 -17.58 -8.53 -1.69
N THR A 703 -16.27 -8.63 -1.86
CA THR A 703 -15.57 -9.92 -2.02
C THR A 703 -14.54 -10.15 -0.92
N MET A 704 -14.27 -11.42 -0.62
CA MET A 704 -13.18 -11.86 0.25
C MET A 704 -12.35 -12.95 -0.42
N ARG A 705 -11.02 -12.85 -0.35
CA ARG A 705 -10.11 -13.87 -0.88
C ARG A 705 -9.82 -14.90 0.21
N ARG A 706 -9.74 -16.17 -0.17
CA ARG A 706 -9.36 -17.25 0.76
C ARG A 706 -7.88 -17.16 1.12
N SER A 707 -7.58 -17.21 2.42
CA SER A 707 -6.21 -17.21 2.95
C SER A 707 -5.38 -18.35 2.32
N GLY A 708 -4.41 -17.98 1.48
CA GLY A 708 -3.53 -18.92 0.78
C GLY A 708 -3.43 -18.71 -0.74
N CYS A 709 -4.41 -18.07 -1.37
CA CYS A 709 -4.42 -17.84 -2.83
C CYS A 709 -3.81 -16.48 -3.23
N GLU A 710 -2.47 -16.35 -3.21
CA GLU A 710 -1.77 -15.10 -3.63
C GLU A 710 -2.12 -14.63 -5.06
N PHE A 711 -2.58 -15.54 -5.94
CA PHE A 711 -2.82 -15.26 -7.36
C PHE A 711 -4.28 -14.90 -7.71
N GLN A 712 -5.22 -14.97 -6.76
CA GLN A 712 -6.63 -14.68 -7.01
C GLN A 712 -6.86 -13.16 -7.05
N LEU A 713 -7.05 -12.57 -8.25
CA LEU A 713 -7.27 -11.13 -8.42
C LEU A 713 -8.65 -10.64 -7.93
N ILE A 714 -9.65 -11.50 -7.84
CA ILE A 714 -11.04 -11.17 -7.44
C ILE A 714 -11.49 -12.24 -6.44
N GLY A 715 -11.88 -11.84 -5.23
CA GLY A 715 -12.29 -12.77 -4.19
C GLY A 715 -13.66 -13.40 -4.43
N GLU A 716 -14.03 -14.35 -3.58
CA GLU A 716 -15.38 -14.91 -3.53
C GLU A 716 -16.38 -13.82 -3.08
N PRO A 717 -17.58 -13.71 -3.68
CA PRO A 717 -18.60 -12.78 -3.23
C PRO A 717 -19.11 -13.13 -1.82
N THR A 718 -19.35 -12.13 -0.97
CA THR A 718 -19.89 -12.35 0.39
C THR A 718 -21.43 -12.27 0.44
N GLY A 719 -22.07 -11.73 -0.60
CA GLY A 719 -23.48 -11.33 -0.58
C GLY A 719 -23.78 -10.03 0.17
N GLU A 720 -22.75 -9.31 0.65
CA GLU A 720 -22.92 -7.95 1.20
C GLU A 720 -22.91 -6.92 0.06
N TYR A 721 -24.04 -6.22 -0.13
CA TYR A 721 -24.21 -5.19 -1.16
C TYR A 721 -24.18 -3.78 -0.58
N TYR A 722 -23.64 -2.83 -1.34
CA TYR A 722 -23.68 -1.41 -1.03
C TYR A 722 -24.11 -0.58 -2.26
N GLU A 723 -25.04 0.34 -2.05
CA GLU A 723 -25.43 1.36 -3.02
C GLU A 723 -24.29 2.36 -3.26
N VAL A 724 -23.82 2.47 -4.51
CA VAL A 724 -22.67 3.32 -4.89
C VAL A 724 -22.94 4.19 -6.12
N VAL A 725 -22.20 5.30 -6.20
CA VAL A 725 -22.04 6.08 -7.43
C VAL A 725 -20.59 5.93 -7.89
N MET A 726 -20.42 5.53 -9.14
CA MET A 726 -19.14 5.20 -9.76
C MET A 726 -18.72 6.22 -10.81
N ILE A 727 -17.41 6.47 -10.87
CA ILE A 727 -16.75 7.33 -11.86
C ILE A 727 -15.52 6.58 -12.35
N PHE A 728 -15.40 6.29 -13.65
CA PHE A 728 -14.29 5.48 -14.17
C PHE A 728 -13.88 5.83 -15.61
N GLY A 729 -12.62 5.57 -15.94
CA GLY A 729 -12.03 5.90 -17.25
C GLY A 729 -10.63 5.34 -17.45
N ILE A 730 -10.22 5.17 -18.71
CA ILE A 730 -8.95 4.57 -19.09
C ILE A 730 -7.85 5.65 -19.17
N ILE A 731 -6.80 5.48 -18.37
CA ILE A 731 -5.71 6.45 -18.13
C ILE A 731 -4.33 5.91 -18.56
N ASP A 732 -3.34 6.81 -18.58
CA ASP A 732 -1.91 6.53 -18.87
C ASP A 732 -1.61 5.85 -20.22
N ILE A 733 -2.52 6.01 -21.18
CA ILE A 733 -2.49 5.59 -22.59
C ILE A 733 -1.34 6.17 -23.47
N LEU A 734 -0.24 6.65 -22.89
CA LEU A 734 0.89 7.26 -23.60
C LEU A 734 2.19 6.45 -23.50
N GLN A 735 2.10 5.19 -23.04
CA GLN A 735 3.18 4.21 -23.07
C GLN A 735 3.09 3.32 -24.32
N ASP A 736 4.21 3.16 -25.02
CA ASP A 736 4.34 2.51 -26.33
C ASP A 736 5.19 1.24 -26.22
N TYR A 737 4.82 0.19 -26.95
CA TYR A 737 5.57 -1.08 -26.95
C TYR A 737 6.84 -0.99 -27.82
N ASP A 738 7.86 -0.33 -27.27
CA ASP A 738 9.18 -0.16 -27.89
C ASP A 738 10.15 -1.34 -27.62
N ILE A 739 11.38 -1.25 -28.14
CA ILE A 739 12.41 -2.29 -27.96
C ILE A 739 12.85 -2.40 -26.49
N SER A 740 12.86 -1.29 -25.75
CA SER A 740 13.15 -1.26 -24.31
C SER A 740 12.10 -2.02 -23.52
N LYS A 741 10.81 -1.88 -23.88
CA LYS A 741 9.69 -2.64 -23.30
C LYS A 741 9.71 -4.11 -23.68
N LYS A 742 10.15 -4.46 -24.90
CA LYS A 742 10.41 -5.86 -25.28
C LYS A 742 11.53 -6.50 -24.45
N LEU A 743 12.57 -5.75 -24.11
CA LEU A 743 13.64 -6.21 -23.21
C LEU A 743 13.17 -6.30 -21.75
N GLU A 744 12.38 -5.34 -21.27
CA GLU A 744 11.73 -5.38 -19.95
C GLU A 744 10.81 -6.61 -19.82
N HIS A 745 10.02 -6.91 -20.85
CA HIS A 745 9.21 -8.12 -20.93
C HIS A 745 10.09 -9.37 -20.86
N ALA A 746 11.06 -9.52 -21.77
CA ALA A 746 11.91 -10.70 -21.88
C ALA A 746 12.69 -10.99 -20.59
N TYR A 747 13.15 -9.96 -19.88
CA TYR A 747 13.78 -10.12 -18.57
C TYR A 747 12.80 -10.64 -17.50
N LYS A 748 11.60 -10.05 -17.43
CA LYS A 748 10.58 -10.44 -16.42
C LYS A 748 9.97 -11.80 -16.69
N SER A 749 9.73 -12.16 -17.96
CA SER A 749 9.14 -13.45 -18.36
C SER A 749 10.06 -14.67 -18.12
N ILE A 750 11.30 -14.44 -17.70
CA ILE A 750 12.22 -15.50 -17.24
C ILE A 750 11.98 -15.83 -15.75
N GLN A 751 11.46 -14.88 -14.96
CA GLN A 751 11.28 -15.00 -13.50
C GLN A 751 9.82 -15.10 -13.06
N TYR A 752 8.88 -14.59 -13.86
CA TYR A 752 7.46 -14.52 -13.53
C TYR A 752 6.61 -14.92 -14.75
N ASP A 753 5.44 -15.51 -14.51
CA ASP A 753 4.48 -15.82 -15.57
C ASP A 753 4.13 -14.56 -16.40
N PRO A 754 4.23 -14.59 -17.74
CA PRO A 754 3.78 -13.54 -18.64
C PRO A 754 2.42 -12.92 -18.29
N THR A 755 1.42 -13.67 -17.80
CA THR A 755 0.10 -13.06 -17.48
C THR A 755 0.20 -12.04 -16.35
N SER A 756 1.04 -12.31 -15.34
CA SER A 756 1.24 -11.49 -14.14
C SER A 756 1.93 -10.14 -14.38
N ILE A 757 2.61 -9.99 -15.53
CA ILE A 757 3.48 -8.84 -15.86
C ILE A 757 2.67 -7.78 -16.61
N SER A 758 2.67 -6.52 -16.16
CA SER A 758 1.96 -5.45 -16.91
C SER A 758 2.65 -5.09 -18.23
N ALA A 759 3.95 -5.35 -18.38
CA ALA A 759 4.75 -4.99 -19.55
C ALA A 759 4.73 -6.07 -20.66
N VAL A 760 3.56 -6.48 -21.15
CA VAL A 760 3.38 -7.50 -22.22
C VAL A 760 3.03 -6.89 -23.58
N ASP A 761 3.00 -7.72 -24.63
CA ASP A 761 2.52 -7.30 -25.96
C ASP A 761 1.10 -6.69 -25.91
N PRO A 762 0.80 -5.60 -26.64
CA PRO A 762 -0.50 -4.92 -26.63
C PRO A 762 -1.72 -5.82 -26.81
N ARG A 763 -1.62 -6.92 -27.59
CA ARG A 763 -2.74 -7.87 -27.78
C ARG A 763 -3.04 -8.66 -26.52
N LEU A 764 -1.97 -9.14 -25.87
CA LEU A 764 -2.05 -9.88 -24.61
C LEU A 764 -2.46 -8.94 -23.47
N TYR A 765 -1.98 -7.69 -23.49
CA TYR A 765 -2.38 -6.64 -22.56
C TYR A 765 -3.89 -6.38 -22.66
N SER A 766 -4.37 -6.07 -23.87
CA SER A 766 -5.76 -5.75 -24.18
C SER A 766 -6.71 -6.88 -23.76
N ARG A 767 -6.38 -8.13 -24.13
CA ARG A 767 -7.17 -9.30 -23.72
C ARG A 767 -7.23 -9.44 -22.20
N ARG A 768 -6.09 -9.50 -21.51
CA ARG A 768 -6.05 -9.66 -20.04
C ARG A 768 -6.76 -8.52 -19.31
N PHE A 769 -6.64 -7.29 -19.81
CA PHE A 769 -7.34 -6.12 -19.28
C PHE A 769 -8.86 -6.32 -19.38
N ARG A 770 -9.39 -6.65 -20.57
CA ARG A 770 -10.82 -6.97 -20.79
C ARG A 770 -11.28 -8.13 -19.91
N ASP A 771 -10.59 -9.27 -19.95
CA ASP A 771 -10.92 -10.49 -19.21
C ASP A 771 -10.94 -10.31 -17.68
N PHE A 772 -10.21 -9.32 -17.16
CA PHE A 772 -10.26 -8.93 -15.74
C PHE A 772 -11.39 -7.94 -15.47
N ILE A 773 -11.48 -6.85 -16.25
CA ILE A 773 -12.50 -5.82 -16.07
C ILE A 773 -13.92 -6.39 -16.23
N PHE A 774 -14.13 -7.38 -17.10
CA PHE A 774 -15.41 -8.08 -17.30
C PHE A 774 -15.73 -9.15 -16.24
N LYS A 775 -14.87 -9.30 -15.23
CA LYS A 775 -15.14 -10.05 -13.99
C LYS A 775 -15.27 -9.13 -12.78
N VAL A 776 -14.67 -7.94 -12.84
CA VAL A 776 -14.82 -6.88 -11.83
C VAL A 776 -16.15 -6.15 -11.98
N PHE A 777 -16.63 -5.98 -13.22
CA PHE A 777 -17.95 -5.43 -13.52
C PHE A 777 -18.82 -6.54 -14.10
N THR A 778 -20.05 -6.65 -13.62
CA THR A 778 -21.03 -7.67 -14.04
C THR A 778 -22.41 -7.04 -14.26
N GLU A 779 -23.35 -7.83 -14.80
CA GLU A 779 -24.76 -7.45 -14.77
C GLU A 779 -25.30 -7.44 -13.33
N ASP A 780 -26.31 -6.61 -13.07
CA ASP A 780 -27.17 -6.69 -11.89
C ASP A 780 -28.44 -7.47 -12.26
N ASP A 781 -28.73 -8.53 -11.50
CA ASP A 781 -29.76 -9.56 -11.78
C ASP A 781 -31.17 -9.14 -11.33
#